data_AF-A0AAV2RUW2-F1
#
_entry.id   AF-A0AAV2RUW2-F1
#
_cell.length_a   1.000
_cell.length_b   1.000
_cell.length_c   1.000
_cell.angle_alpha   90.00
_cell.angle_beta   90.00
_cell.angle_gamma   90.00
#
_symmetry.space_group_name_H-M   'P 1'
#
loop_
_entity.id
_entity.type
_entity.pdbx_description
1 polymer ?
#
loop_
_entity_poly.entity_id
_entity_poly.type
_entity_poly.pdbx_seq_one_letter_code
_entity_poly.pdbx_strand_id
1 'polypeptide(L)'
;MERNMMNRDRYFQNVGRIEYRPDANPDETMVFRHYNPGENIYGRPMEEWMRFAVSYFNSFRYMGGDDYYGERTHQHNREWEDKSDYRPCYMRTDGQNTGPQGHSSQVIRRPMTGAHMMPGHGPGQWGRSGYGGNMLYYKQRMQASFEFYQKLGVRYYSACDRDFSPEFNSWEETVTHLNEMTNMACELQKQTGVRCMYFSADLFSHPRYMHGSASNPNANIFSYACAQVKKAMEMAKRLNAENFVFFHPRDGYQHAHRRHWFRDMSHLQSMYRMACQYREKIGFRGQFLIQPKPHDPRRHQYESDAMSTMHMLRHFGLANQFRLYIKPAYSCMMGRTYEHDVYMASAFNMLGMIDASDSYAEVQGTSEIHARDSRWATYIMKCVLEQNGLQPGGFILGGRLRRESFEPRDLFHGHILTMDTYARALKSAAKMISDGIFSRYLNHRYITYQTGFGRRLDQRMGTFEECEMHVRKIGEPKVKSLHYEHLDNMFNYYVWGPWSCHSSRSWGSGQGGMGGYGGYSGYGSGSGGYGGYGSGGYGGYGSGSGGYGSGYGRYGKYGGYGSGYGSGYGGSGSDRYGGYGGYGSSGSGYGGYGDRSGYGSGYDRYGGGYGGYGGQDRYGYGGGYGSGYGSGYGSGGRYGGYGDRHGYGSGYDRYGSGYGGSDGYGGGYGGQDRYGQMGGYGGGYGSGYGGGI
;
A
#
# COMPACT_ATOMS: atom_id res chain seq x y z
N MET A 1 -25.65 -2.32 -40.79
CA MET A 1 -25.56 -3.27 -39.66
C MET A 1 -24.58 -2.71 -38.63
N GLU A 2 -25.04 -1.88 -37.71
CA GLU A 2 -24.19 -1.37 -36.63
C GLU A 2 -24.19 -2.38 -35.47
N ARG A 3 -23.02 -2.91 -35.11
CA ARG A 3 -22.89 -3.82 -33.96
C ARG A 3 -22.76 -3.00 -32.67
N ASN A 4 -23.89 -2.73 -32.03
CA ASN A 4 -23.93 -2.21 -30.66
C ASN A 4 -23.37 -3.28 -29.70
N MET A 5 -22.04 -3.30 -29.52
CA MET A 5 -21.35 -4.38 -28.79
C MET A 5 -21.51 -4.32 -27.26
N MET A 6 -21.99 -3.19 -26.73
CA MET A 6 -22.43 -3.08 -25.34
C MET A 6 -23.96 -3.02 -25.29
N ASN A 7 -24.59 -4.17 -25.05
CA ASN A 7 -25.84 -4.17 -24.28
C ASN A 7 -25.47 -3.74 -22.85
N ARG A 8 -25.96 -2.58 -22.41
CA ARG A 8 -25.54 -1.93 -21.14
C ARG A 8 -26.08 -2.60 -19.88
N ASP A 9 -26.99 -3.55 -20.03
CA ASP A 9 -27.63 -4.29 -18.95
C ASP A 9 -27.48 -5.80 -19.13
N ARG A 10 -26.33 -6.24 -19.66
CA ARG A 10 -26.06 -7.66 -19.87
C ARG A 10 -25.71 -8.35 -18.55
N TYR A 11 -24.70 -7.83 -17.86
CA TYR A 11 -24.03 -8.53 -16.75
C TYR A 11 -24.47 -8.09 -15.35
N PHE A 12 -25.01 -6.88 -15.24
CA PHE A 12 -25.51 -6.31 -13.98
C PHE A 12 -26.96 -5.83 -14.15
N GLN A 13 -27.84 -6.77 -14.51
CA GLN A 13 -29.27 -6.56 -14.65
C GLN A 13 -29.87 -5.96 -13.36
N ASN A 14 -30.84 -5.06 -13.51
CA ASN A 14 -31.50 -4.31 -12.44
C ASN A 14 -30.58 -3.41 -11.57
N VAL A 15 -29.29 -3.26 -11.92
CA VAL A 15 -28.42 -2.24 -11.34
C VAL A 15 -28.26 -1.09 -12.34
N GLY A 16 -28.83 0.07 -11.99
CA GLY A 16 -28.64 1.30 -12.75
C GLY A 16 -27.26 1.93 -12.54
N ARG A 17 -27.12 3.21 -12.90
CA ARG A 17 -25.97 4.00 -12.46
C ARG A 17 -26.12 4.31 -10.97
N ILE A 18 -25.05 4.18 -10.19
CA ILE A 18 -25.04 4.54 -8.77
C ILE A 18 -25.08 6.07 -8.65
N GLU A 19 -26.07 6.58 -7.93
CA GLU A 19 -26.35 8.02 -7.80
C GLU A 19 -25.87 8.58 -6.46
N TYR A 20 -25.70 9.90 -6.40
CA TYR A 20 -25.46 10.61 -5.14
C TYR A 20 -26.79 10.99 -4.49
N ARG A 21 -27.12 10.34 -3.36
CA ARG A 21 -28.33 10.58 -2.56
C ARG A 21 -27.96 10.69 -1.07
N PRO A 22 -27.62 11.89 -0.58
CA PRO A 22 -27.17 12.10 0.81
C PRO A 22 -28.29 11.96 1.86
N ASP A 23 -29.54 11.92 1.40
CA ASP A 23 -30.78 11.76 2.13
C ASP A 23 -31.26 10.30 2.23
N ALA A 24 -30.61 9.37 1.53
CA ALA A 24 -31.03 7.97 1.45
C ALA A 24 -30.96 7.24 2.79
N ASN A 25 -32.01 6.47 3.08
CA ASN A 25 -32.21 5.73 4.33
C ASN A 25 -31.07 4.73 4.60
N PRO A 26 -30.81 4.30 5.85
CA PRO A 26 -29.64 3.47 6.19
C PRO A 26 -29.51 2.15 5.40
N ASP A 27 -30.63 1.56 5.03
CA ASP A 27 -30.76 0.33 4.22
C ASP A 27 -30.59 0.56 2.71
N GLU A 28 -30.86 1.76 2.21
CA GLU A 28 -30.61 2.17 0.81
C GLU A 28 -29.10 2.27 0.53
N THR A 29 -28.45 1.13 0.30
CA THR A 29 -26.98 0.99 0.20
C THR A 29 -26.43 0.93 -1.22
N MET A 30 -27.28 1.10 -2.24
CA MET A 30 -26.92 1.16 -3.67
C MET A 30 -26.78 2.60 -4.19
N VAL A 31 -26.35 3.52 -3.33
CA VAL A 31 -26.16 4.96 -3.61
C VAL A 31 -24.92 5.47 -2.87
N PHE A 32 -24.35 6.58 -3.34
CA PHE A 32 -23.36 7.34 -2.60
C PHE A 32 -24.04 8.37 -1.70
N ARG A 33 -23.77 8.36 -0.39
CA ARG A 33 -24.22 9.40 0.56
C ARG A 33 -23.17 10.49 0.79
N HIS A 34 -21.92 10.22 0.41
CA HIS A 34 -20.78 11.14 0.61
C HIS A 34 -20.02 11.44 -0.68
N TYR A 35 -19.90 10.47 -1.62
CA TYR A 35 -19.23 10.69 -2.89
C TYR A 35 -20.13 11.42 -3.91
N ASN A 36 -19.99 12.74 -3.96
CA ASN A 36 -20.54 13.58 -5.02
C ASN A 36 -19.39 13.99 -5.97
N PRO A 37 -19.28 13.40 -7.19
CA PRO A 37 -18.20 13.71 -8.13
C PRO A 37 -17.96 15.21 -8.37
N GLY A 38 -19.05 15.99 -8.44
CA GLY A 38 -19.03 17.43 -8.74
C GLY A 38 -18.94 18.34 -7.52
N GLU A 39 -18.85 17.82 -6.29
CA GLU A 39 -18.65 18.66 -5.11
C GLU A 39 -17.26 19.31 -5.15
N ASN A 40 -17.23 20.63 -5.23
CA ASN A 40 -15.99 21.40 -5.32
C ASN A 40 -15.33 21.57 -3.94
N ILE A 41 -14.13 21.02 -3.77
CA ILE A 41 -13.34 21.10 -2.53
C ILE A 41 -12.01 21.75 -2.88
N TYR A 42 -11.71 22.90 -2.25
CA TYR A 42 -10.53 23.73 -2.54
C TYR A 42 -10.29 24.01 -4.04
N GLY A 43 -11.36 24.26 -4.80
CA GLY A 43 -11.26 24.63 -6.22
C GLY A 43 -11.06 23.46 -7.20
N ARG A 44 -11.14 22.20 -6.75
CA ARG A 44 -11.24 21.03 -7.62
C ARG A 44 -12.46 20.16 -7.29
N PRO A 45 -13.14 19.56 -8.28
CA PRO A 45 -14.16 18.54 -8.06
C PRO A 45 -13.64 17.35 -7.23
N MET A 46 -14.50 16.74 -6.42
CA MET A 46 -14.17 15.55 -5.62
C MET A 46 -13.60 14.40 -6.47
N GLU A 47 -14.12 14.19 -7.68
CA GLU A 47 -13.62 13.17 -8.59
C GLU A 47 -12.16 13.41 -9.05
N GLU A 48 -11.67 14.65 -9.04
CA GLU A 48 -10.28 14.99 -9.37
C GLU A 48 -9.32 14.79 -8.19
N TRP A 49 -9.81 14.94 -6.96
CA TRP A 49 -9.05 14.58 -5.76
C TRP A 49 -8.92 13.06 -5.63
N MET A 50 -9.99 12.31 -5.91
CA MET A 50 -10.04 10.85 -5.72
C MET A 50 -9.48 10.07 -6.90
N ARG A 51 -9.93 10.39 -8.13
CA ARG A 51 -9.56 9.69 -9.37
C ARG A 51 -9.67 8.17 -9.23
N PHE A 52 -10.75 7.71 -8.59
CA PHE A 52 -10.95 6.30 -8.24
C PHE A 52 -10.82 5.38 -9.46
N ALA A 53 -9.99 4.34 -9.33
CA ALA A 53 -9.78 3.32 -10.33
C ALA A 53 -10.08 1.92 -9.78
N VAL A 54 -10.94 1.15 -10.44
CA VAL A 54 -11.26 -0.22 -10.02
C VAL A 54 -10.10 -1.18 -10.32
N SER A 55 -9.72 -2.01 -9.34
CA SER A 55 -8.77 -3.10 -9.54
C SER A 55 -9.43 -4.23 -10.35
N TYR A 56 -8.98 -4.41 -11.60
CA TYR A 56 -9.50 -5.47 -12.49
C TYR A 56 -9.26 -6.86 -11.88
N PHE A 57 -8.07 -7.09 -11.31
CA PHE A 57 -7.72 -8.34 -10.65
C PHE A 57 -8.70 -8.67 -9.50
N ASN A 58 -8.86 -7.76 -8.53
CA ASN A 58 -9.68 -8.04 -7.33
C ASN A 58 -11.20 -8.04 -7.59
N SER A 59 -11.66 -7.51 -8.74
CA SER A 59 -13.09 -7.47 -9.12
C SER A 59 -13.51 -8.53 -10.14
N PHE A 60 -12.62 -8.89 -11.08
CA PHE A 60 -12.94 -9.74 -12.25
C PHE A 60 -11.97 -10.92 -12.45
N ARG A 61 -11.02 -11.15 -11.54
CA ARG A 61 -10.11 -12.31 -11.56
C ARG A 61 -10.06 -13.07 -10.23
N TYR A 62 -10.32 -12.39 -9.10
CA TYR A 62 -10.56 -13.06 -7.82
C TYR A 62 -11.95 -13.72 -7.83
N MET A 63 -12.00 -14.98 -7.39
CA MET A 63 -13.17 -15.86 -7.55
C MET A 63 -13.73 -16.41 -6.23
N GLY A 64 -13.40 -15.79 -5.09
CA GLY A 64 -13.75 -16.33 -3.77
C GLY A 64 -13.02 -17.65 -3.45
N GLY A 65 -11.86 -17.89 -4.09
CA GLY A 65 -10.99 -19.00 -3.74
C GLY A 65 -10.17 -18.68 -2.49
N ASP A 66 -9.89 -19.73 -1.72
CA ASP A 66 -8.77 -19.77 -0.78
C ASP A 66 -7.89 -20.94 -1.21
N ASP A 67 -6.74 -20.63 -1.81
CA ASP A 67 -5.89 -21.60 -2.52
C ASP A 67 -5.32 -22.71 -1.61
N TYR A 68 -5.50 -22.60 -0.30
CA TYR A 68 -5.08 -23.55 0.72
C TYR A 68 -6.24 -24.30 1.37
N TYR A 69 -7.44 -23.70 1.44
CA TYR A 69 -8.53 -24.19 2.31
C TYR A 69 -9.90 -24.35 1.64
N GLY A 70 -10.14 -23.84 0.43
CA GLY A 70 -11.47 -23.96 -0.18
C GLY A 70 -11.59 -23.61 -1.66
N GLU A 71 -12.39 -24.40 -2.38
CA GLU A 71 -12.75 -24.12 -3.78
C GLU A 71 -13.50 -22.78 -3.92
N ARG A 72 -13.43 -22.23 -5.13
CA ARG A 72 -13.98 -20.91 -5.53
C ARG A 72 -15.48 -20.84 -5.30
N THR A 73 -15.99 -19.75 -4.73
CA THR A 73 -17.43 -19.54 -4.51
C THR A 73 -18.10 -18.64 -5.55
N HIS A 74 -17.39 -17.66 -6.11
CA HIS A 74 -18.00 -16.64 -6.96
C HIS A 74 -18.36 -17.16 -8.37
N GLN A 75 -17.71 -18.23 -8.83
CA GLN A 75 -17.72 -18.68 -10.23
C GLN A 75 -19.11 -19.01 -10.79
N HIS A 76 -20.03 -19.57 -9.99
CA HIS A 76 -21.42 -19.79 -10.41
C HIS A 76 -22.16 -18.48 -10.73
N ASN A 77 -21.91 -17.44 -9.94
CA ASN A 77 -22.64 -16.17 -9.92
C ASN A 77 -21.91 -15.08 -10.70
N ARG A 78 -21.09 -15.46 -11.69
CA ARG A 78 -20.38 -14.55 -12.59
C ARG A 78 -20.66 -15.04 -14.02
N GLU A 79 -21.53 -14.32 -14.74
CA GLU A 79 -21.98 -14.76 -16.08
C GLU A 79 -20.89 -14.73 -17.15
N TRP A 80 -19.79 -14.03 -16.86
CA TRP A 80 -18.62 -13.87 -17.72
C TRP A 80 -17.53 -14.93 -17.48
N GLU A 81 -17.82 -15.96 -16.69
CA GLU A 81 -16.90 -17.02 -16.29
C GLU A 81 -17.30 -18.39 -16.81
N ASP A 82 -16.31 -19.28 -16.90
CA ASP A 82 -16.57 -20.69 -17.21
C ASP A 82 -17.31 -21.36 -16.04
N LYS A 83 -18.38 -22.11 -16.35
CA LYS A 83 -19.16 -22.87 -15.35
C LYS A 83 -18.94 -24.38 -15.45
N SER A 84 -18.15 -24.87 -16.41
CA SER A 84 -17.95 -26.30 -16.70
C SER A 84 -16.97 -27.01 -15.77
N ASP A 85 -15.95 -26.32 -15.26
CA ASP A 85 -14.94 -26.87 -14.34
C ASP A 85 -15.26 -26.60 -12.84
N TYR A 86 -16.51 -26.21 -12.54
CA TYR A 86 -16.95 -26.02 -11.16
C TYR A 86 -17.41 -27.35 -10.54
N ARG A 87 -16.96 -27.64 -9.31
CA ARG A 87 -17.44 -28.76 -8.50
C ARG A 87 -18.14 -28.23 -7.26
N PRO A 88 -19.44 -28.50 -7.06
CA PRO A 88 -20.11 -28.12 -5.81
C PRO A 88 -19.46 -28.83 -4.63
N CYS A 89 -19.10 -28.09 -3.57
CA CYS A 89 -18.45 -28.66 -2.39
C CYS A 89 -19.31 -29.77 -1.73
N TYR A 90 -20.63 -29.72 -1.91
CA TYR A 90 -21.58 -30.73 -1.45
C TYR A 90 -21.57 -32.02 -2.27
N MET A 91 -21.17 -32.02 -3.56
CA MET A 91 -21.12 -33.24 -4.39
C MET A 91 -19.84 -34.08 -4.18
N ARG A 92 -19.34 -34.11 -2.94
CA ARG A 92 -18.24 -35.01 -2.49
C ARG A 92 -18.73 -36.15 -1.60
N THR A 93 -20.00 -36.15 -1.17
CA THR A 93 -20.61 -37.24 -0.40
C THR A 93 -21.20 -38.36 -1.28
N ASP A 94 -21.28 -38.14 -2.58
CA ASP A 94 -22.28 -38.79 -3.43
C ASP A 94 -21.71 -40.01 -4.17
N GLY A 95 -21.54 -41.10 -3.42
CA GLY A 95 -21.91 -42.43 -3.94
C GLY A 95 -21.05 -43.09 -5.01
N GLN A 96 -19.71 -43.04 -4.95
CA GLN A 96 -18.85 -44.06 -5.59
C GLN A 96 -18.32 -45.09 -4.59
N ASN A 97 -19.24 -45.67 -3.81
CA ASN A 97 -18.96 -46.79 -2.90
C ASN A 97 -19.13 -48.13 -3.65
N THR A 98 -18.15 -48.49 -4.50
CA THR A 98 -18.24 -49.64 -5.41
C THR A 98 -17.91 -50.97 -4.72
N GLY A 99 -18.94 -51.60 -4.14
CA GLY A 99 -18.93 -53.02 -3.78
C GLY A 99 -18.65 -53.32 -2.30
N PRO A 100 -19.37 -54.29 -1.68
CA PRO A 100 -19.19 -54.64 -0.27
C PRO A 100 -18.14 -55.76 -0.08
N GLN A 101 -17.04 -55.47 0.62
CA GLN A 101 -16.19 -56.50 1.23
C GLN A 101 -15.67 -56.10 2.61
N GLY A 102 -15.85 -57.00 3.58
CA GLY A 102 -14.74 -57.41 4.44
C GLY A 102 -14.27 -56.51 5.60
N HIS A 103 -15.07 -56.47 6.67
CA HIS A 103 -14.60 -56.51 8.08
C HIS A 103 -13.81 -55.38 8.77
N SER A 104 -14.20 -55.23 10.04
CA SER A 104 -13.42 -54.82 11.22
C SER A 104 -12.90 -53.38 11.34
N SER A 105 -13.61 -52.65 12.19
CA SER A 105 -13.06 -51.62 13.07
C SER A 105 -11.83 -52.10 13.85
N GLN A 106 -10.74 -51.33 13.82
CA GLN A 106 -9.81 -51.25 14.96
C GLN A 106 -9.03 -49.92 14.98
N VAL A 107 -9.28 -49.11 16.01
CA VAL A 107 -8.44 -47.94 16.32
C VAL A 107 -7.23 -48.43 17.12
N ILE A 108 -6.08 -48.60 16.46
CA ILE A 108 -4.82 -48.96 17.13
C ILE A 108 -3.73 -47.94 16.81
N ARG A 109 -3.24 -47.27 17.86
CA ARG A 109 -1.99 -46.51 17.82
C ARG A 109 -0.80 -47.47 17.90
N ARG A 110 0.11 -47.44 16.92
CA ARG A 110 1.49 -47.97 17.05
C ARG A 110 2.50 -47.01 16.39
N PRO A 111 3.78 -47.02 16.81
CA PRO A 111 4.69 -45.89 16.59
C PRO A 111 5.40 -45.89 15.23
N MET A 112 6.02 -44.76 14.90
CA MET A 112 6.80 -44.56 13.68
C MET A 112 8.14 -45.31 13.70
N THR A 113 8.25 -46.42 12.96
CA THR A 113 9.52 -46.94 12.43
C THR A 113 9.28 -47.59 11.06
N GLY A 114 9.91 -47.06 10.01
CA GLY A 114 9.82 -47.61 8.66
C GLY A 114 9.67 -46.53 7.59
N ALA A 115 10.63 -46.45 6.66
CA ALA A 115 10.56 -45.53 5.55
C ALA A 115 9.65 -46.08 4.44
N HIS A 116 8.45 -45.51 4.29
CA HIS A 116 7.61 -45.66 3.11
C HIS A 116 7.26 -44.28 2.57
N MET A 117 7.43 -44.10 1.26
CA MET A 117 7.15 -42.83 0.60
C MET A 117 5.64 -42.64 0.49
N MET A 118 5.09 -41.77 1.35
CA MET A 118 3.76 -41.21 1.11
C MET A 118 3.76 -40.50 -0.26
N PRO A 119 2.76 -40.72 -1.13
CA PRO A 119 2.60 -39.93 -2.34
C PRO A 119 2.42 -38.47 -1.95
N GLY A 120 3.40 -37.63 -2.28
CA GLY A 120 3.41 -36.23 -1.86
C GLY A 120 2.26 -35.46 -2.48
N HIS A 121 1.24 -35.12 -1.69
CA HIS A 121 0.29 -34.07 -2.06
C HIS A 121 1.06 -32.75 -2.16
N GLY A 122 1.36 -32.36 -3.40
CA GLY A 122 2.10 -31.14 -3.71
C GLY A 122 1.35 -29.86 -3.30
N PRO A 123 2.02 -28.70 -3.36
CA PRO A 123 1.39 -27.42 -3.07
C PRO A 123 0.15 -27.16 -3.96
N GLY A 124 -0.73 -26.28 -3.50
CA GLY A 124 -2.05 -25.97 -4.09
C GLY A 124 -2.05 -25.67 -5.60
N GLN A 125 -3.24 -25.64 -6.20
CA GLN A 125 -3.51 -25.89 -7.63
C GLN A 125 -3.02 -24.82 -8.65
N TRP A 126 -1.74 -24.43 -8.62
CA TRP A 126 -1.05 -23.58 -9.60
C TRP A 126 -0.82 -24.29 -10.95
N GLY A 127 -1.82 -25.00 -11.48
CA GLY A 127 -1.69 -25.85 -12.68
C GLY A 127 -2.96 -26.53 -13.20
N ARG A 128 -4.17 -26.13 -12.79
CA ARG A 128 -5.43 -26.62 -13.39
C ARG A 128 -6.38 -25.50 -13.83
N SER A 129 -5.87 -24.64 -14.69
CA SER A 129 -6.51 -24.41 -15.99
C SER A 129 -5.44 -24.74 -17.04
N GLY A 130 -5.76 -25.55 -18.06
CA GLY A 130 -4.76 -25.98 -19.04
C GLY A 130 -4.11 -24.81 -19.79
N TYR A 131 -2.85 -24.98 -20.21
CA TYR A 131 -2.18 -24.05 -21.12
C TYR A 131 -2.95 -24.04 -22.46
N GLY A 132 -3.56 -22.90 -22.77
CA GLY A 132 -4.67 -22.82 -23.73
C GLY A 132 -5.97 -22.34 -23.07
N GLY A 133 -5.91 -21.21 -22.36
CA GLY A 133 -7.08 -20.65 -21.68
C GLY A 133 -8.11 -20.08 -22.66
N ASN A 134 -9.38 -20.44 -22.50
CA ASN A 134 -10.45 -20.00 -23.41
C ASN A 134 -10.64 -18.48 -23.37
N MET A 135 -10.28 -17.81 -24.46
CA MET A 135 -10.35 -16.35 -24.62
C MET A 135 -11.78 -15.78 -24.58
N LEU A 136 -12.82 -16.61 -24.72
CA LEU A 136 -14.22 -16.19 -24.59
C LEU A 136 -14.47 -15.49 -23.25
N TYR A 137 -14.02 -16.08 -22.14
CA TYR A 137 -14.26 -15.54 -20.80
C TYR A 137 -13.41 -14.30 -20.53
N TYR A 138 -12.20 -14.20 -21.11
CA TYR A 138 -11.42 -12.96 -21.04
C TYR A 138 -12.13 -11.79 -21.75
N LYS A 139 -12.72 -12.05 -22.93
CA LYS A 139 -13.56 -11.07 -23.64
C LYS A 139 -14.82 -10.70 -22.85
N GLN A 140 -15.50 -11.68 -22.24
CA GLN A 140 -16.69 -11.44 -21.43
C GLN A 140 -16.38 -10.66 -20.14
N ARG A 141 -15.32 -11.02 -19.39
CA ARG A 141 -14.82 -10.26 -18.22
C ARG A 141 -14.59 -8.80 -18.59
N MET A 142 -13.96 -8.56 -19.74
CA MET A 142 -13.65 -7.21 -20.18
C MET A 142 -14.93 -6.41 -20.46
N GLN A 143 -15.91 -7.00 -21.16
CA GLN A 143 -17.23 -6.35 -21.36
C GLN A 143 -17.94 -6.05 -20.03
N ALA A 144 -18.01 -7.04 -19.13
CA ALA A 144 -18.62 -6.89 -17.80
C ALA A 144 -17.92 -5.79 -16.98
N SER A 145 -16.58 -5.74 -17.02
CA SER A 145 -15.82 -4.73 -16.28
C SER A 145 -16.13 -3.30 -16.75
N PHE A 146 -16.25 -3.05 -18.05
CA PHE A 146 -16.63 -1.74 -18.56
C PHE A 146 -18.11 -1.39 -18.31
N GLU A 147 -19.02 -2.38 -18.28
CA GLU A 147 -20.40 -2.17 -17.79
C GLU A 147 -20.39 -1.73 -16.32
N PHE A 148 -19.62 -2.42 -15.47
CA PHE A 148 -19.44 -2.09 -14.05
C PHE A 148 -18.85 -0.69 -13.84
N TYR A 149 -17.81 -0.31 -14.60
CA TYR A 149 -17.19 1.01 -14.49
C TYR A 149 -18.18 2.14 -14.79
N GLN A 150 -19.00 1.99 -15.84
CA GLN A 150 -20.03 2.97 -16.18
C GLN A 150 -21.15 3.05 -15.14
N LYS A 151 -21.60 1.90 -14.60
CA LYS A 151 -22.63 1.85 -13.57
C LYS A 151 -22.15 2.40 -12.23
N LEU A 152 -20.94 2.05 -11.78
CA LEU A 152 -20.31 2.62 -10.57
C LEU A 152 -19.95 4.11 -10.74
N GLY A 153 -19.82 4.59 -11.98
CA GLY A 153 -19.52 5.99 -12.29
C GLY A 153 -18.04 6.37 -12.15
N VAL A 154 -17.13 5.39 -12.20
CA VAL A 154 -15.68 5.63 -12.14
C VAL A 154 -15.10 5.98 -13.51
N ARG A 155 -14.14 6.92 -13.53
CA ARG A 155 -13.42 7.32 -14.76
C ARG A 155 -12.24 6.41 -15.11
N TYR A 156 -11.86 5.49 -14.22
CA TYR A 156 -10.62 4.73 -14.32
C TYR A 156 -10.74 3.26 -13.92
N TYR A 157 -9.81 2.45 -14.44
CA TYR A 157 -9.50 1.09 -13.97
C TYR A 157 -7.99 0.85 -13.91
N SER A 158 -7.55 -0.23 -13.27
CA SER A 158 -6.17 -0.72 -13.33
C SER A 158 -6.09 -2.23 -13.58
N ALA A 159 -5.05 -2.68 -14.27
CA ALA A 159 -4.89 -4.09 -14.66
C ALA A 159 -3.41 -4.47 -14.87
N CYS A 160 -3.12 -5.78 -14.95
CA CYS A 160 -1.89 -6.32 -15.47
C CYS A 160 -2.09 -7.09 -16.79
N ASP A 161 -1.01 -7.51 -17.42
CA ASP A 161 -1.06 -8.32 -18.65
C ASP A 161 -1.74 -9.69 -18.48
N ARG A 162 -1.61 -10.35 -17.32
CA ARG A 162 -2.29 -11.63 -17.01
C ARG A 162 -3.75 -11.49 -16.53
N ASP A 163 -4.22 -10.26 -16.28
CA ASP A 163 -5.66 -9.96 -16.14
C ASP A 163 -6.35 -10.00 -17.51
N PHE A 164 -5.66 -9.49 -18.54
CA PHE A 164 -6.17 -9.34 -19.90
C PHE A 164 -6.10 -10.63 -20.72
N SER A 165 -5.02 -11.42 -20.59
CA SER A 165 -4.79 -12.66 -21.34
C SER A 165 -4.21 -13.75 -20.43
N PRO A 166 -4.57 -15.03 -20.61
CA PRO A 166 -3.84 -16.11 -19.98
C PRO A 166 -2.44 -16.26 -20.59
N GLU A 167 -1.63 -17.10 -19.96
CA GLU A 167 -0.37 -17.61 -20.50
C GLU A 167 -0.64 -18.78 -21.45
N PHE A 168 0.10 -18.87 -22.56
CA PHE A 168 -0.05 -19.92 -23.56
C PHE A 168 1.24 -20.73 -23.75
N ASN A 169 1.22 -21.69 -24.69
CA ASN A 169 2.32 -22.64 -24.90
C ASN A 169 3.55 -21.98 -25.55
N SER A 170 3.35 -20.87 -26.27
CA SER A 170 4.44 -20.06 -26.86
C SER A 170 4.38 -18.59 -26.43
N TRP A 171 5.50 -17.90 -26.60
CA TRP A 171 5.60 -16.44 -26.39
C TRP A 171 4.74 -15.69 -27.43
N GLU A 172 4.76 -16.16 -28.67
CA GLU A 172 4.08 -15.61 -29.84
C GLU A 172 2.55 -15.66 -29.69
N GLU A 173 2.02 -16.80 -29.24
CA GLU A 173 0.60 -17.02 -28.93
C GLU A 173 0.15 -16.13 -27.75
N THR A 174 0.95 -16.08 -26.67
CA THR A 174 0.70 -15.21 -25.51
C THR A 174 0.69 -13.73 -25.91
N VAL A 175 1.64 -13.30 -26.75
CA VAL A 175 1.71 -11.95 -27.32
C VAL A 175 0.51 -11.65 -28.22
N THR A 176 0.05 -12.62 -29.01
CA THR A 176 -1.07 -12.47 -29.93
C THR A 176 -2.37 -12.21 -29.18
N HIS A 177 -2.71 -13.03 -28.19
CA HIS A 177 -3.93 -12.85 -27.39
C HIS A 177 -3.87 -11.64 -26.45
N LEU A 178 -2.69 -11.29 -25.91
CA LEU A 178 -2.52 -10.02 -25.19
C LEU A 178 -2.71 -8.80 -26.12
N ASN A 179 -2.22 -8.85 -27.36
CA ASN A 179 -2.45 -7.80 -28.35
C ASN A 179 -3.94 -7.66 -28.70
N GLU A 180 -4.65 -8.77 -28.88
CA GLU A 180 -6.08 -8.85 -29.17
C GLU A 180 -6.92 -8.20 -28.05
N MET A 181 -6.70 -8.62 -26.81
CA MET A 181 -7.40 -8.10 -25.64
C MET A 181 -7.06 -6.62 -25.36
N THR A 182 -5.84 -6.19 -25.67
CA THR A 182 -5.46 -4.77 -25.59
C THR A 182 -6.19 -3.91 -26.63
N ASN A 183 -6.45 -4.41 -27.84
CA ASN A 183 -7.33 -3.70 -28.80
C ASN A 183 -8.75 -3.60 -28.25
N MET A 184 -9.32 -4.71 -27.77
CA MET A 184 -10.66 -4.73 -27.19
C MET A 184 -10.81 -3.73 -26.03
N ALA A 185 -9.80 -3.61 -25.16
CA ALA A 185 -9.74 -2.59 -24.12
C ALA A 185 -9.70 -1.17 -24.71
N CYS A 186 -8.82 -0.89 -25.68
CA CYS A 186 -8.77 0.42 -26.36
C CYS A 186 -10.12 0.81 -26.99
N GLU A 187 -10.83 -0.15 -27.58
CA GLU A 187 -12.13 0.05 -28.20
C GLU A 187 -13.21 0.36 -27.17
N LEU A 188 -13.20 -0.32 -26.02
CA LEU A 188 -14.10 -0.06 -24.91
C LEU A 188 -13.78 1.28 -24.20
N GLN A 189 -12.51 1.68 -24.07
CA GLN A 189 -12.14 3.02 -23.58
C GLN A 189 -12.74 4.12 -24.48
N LYS A 190 -12.66 3.96 -25.81
CA LYS A 190 -13.27 4.90 -26.78
C LYS A 190 -14.79 4.98 -26.66
N GLN A 191 -15.45 3.84 -26.44
CA GLN A 191 -16.92 3.76 -26.32
C GLN A 191 -17.47 4.30 -24.99
N THR A 192 -16.67 4.25 -23.91
CA THR A 192 -17.14 4.52 -22.54
C THR A 192 -16.57 5.77 -21.89
N GLY A 193 -15.43 6.28 -22.38
CA GLY A 193 -14.66 7.37 -21.75
C GLY A 193 -13.82 6.95 -20.54
N VAL A 194 -13.89 5.69 -20.11
CA VAL A 194 -13.10 5.14 -19.01
C VAL A 194 -11.64 4.95 -19.47
N ARG A 195 -10.67 5.21 -18.58
CA ARG A 195 -9.22 5.17 -18.89
C ARG A 195 -8.43 4.23 -17.98
N CYS A 196 -7.27 3.79 -18.47
CA CYS A 196 -6.31 3.03 -17.68
C CYS A 196 -5.53 3.96 -16.73
N MET A 197 -5.71 3.79 -15.42
CA MET A 197 -4.94 4.51 -14.39
C MET A 197 -3.52 3.99 -14.31
N TYR A 198 -3.35 2.66 -14.22
CA TYR A 198 -2.07 2.00 -14.39
C TYR A 198 -2.20 0.68 -15.13
N PHE A 199 -1.13 0.31 -15.84
CA PHE A 199 -0.90 -1.05 -16.31
C PHE A 199 0.34 -1.65 -15.63
N SER A 200 0.47 -2.98 -15.64
CA SER A 200 1.54 -3.72 -14.96
C SER A 200 1.84 -5.06 -15.65
N ALA A 201 2.89 -5.75 -15.20
CA ALA A 201 3.19 -7.13 -15.59
C ALA A 201 3.02 -8.06 -14.38
N ASP A 202 2.31 -9.18 -14.53
CA ASP A 202 2.31 -10.24 -13.50
C ASP A 202 3.60 -11.05 -13.60
N LEU A 203 4.53 -10.72 -12.71
CA LEU A 203 5.82 -11.41 -12.55
C LEU A 203 5.82 -12.36 -11.33
N PHE A 204 4.66 -12.89 -10.93
CA PHE A 204 4.53 -13.61 -9.66
C PHE A 204 3.61 -14.84 -9.66
N SER A 205 2.63 -14.93 -10.54
CA SER A 205 1.68 -16.06 -10.57
C SER A 205 2.25 -17.29 -11.29
N HIS A 206 2.90 -17.12 -12.44
CA HIS A 206 3.42 -18.25 -13.21
C HIS A 206 4.55 -18.97 -12.45
N PRO A 207 4.58 -20.32 -12.38
CA PRO A 207 5.56 -21.08 -11.59
C PRO A 207 7.03 -20.73 -11.82
N ARG A 208 7.40 -20.26 -13.02
CA ARG A 208 8.76 -19.75 -13.33
C ARG A 208 9.27 -18.72 -12.31
N TYR A 209 8.38 -17.91 -11.73
CA TYR A 209 8.74 -16.85 -10.78
C TYR A 209 8.87 -17.33 -9.33
N MET A 210 8.75 -18.63 -9.03
CA MET A 210 8.87 -19.15 -7.66
C MET A 210 10.20 -18.80 -6.96
N HIS A 211 11.25 -18.48 -7.71
CA HIS A 211 12.57 -18.06 -7.21
C HIS A 211 12.89 -16.56 -7.43
N GLY A 212 11.91 -15.75 -7.83
CA GLY A 212 12.02 -14.31 -8.13
C GLY A 212 11.70 -14.01 -9.59
N SER A 213 11.61 -12.74 -9.93
CA SER A 213 11.50 -12.25 -11.31
C SER A 213 12.78 -11.54 -11.72
N ALA A 214 12.95 -10.27 -11.32
CA ALA A 214 14.19 -9.52 -11.49
C ALA A 214 15.33 -10.10 -10.63
N SER A 215 15.04 -10.50 -9.39
CA SER A 215 16.00 -11.14 -8.48
C SER A 215 16.17 -12.65 -8.72
N ASN A 216 15.68 -13.21 -9.83
CA ASN A 216 15.81 -14.65 -10.05
C ASN A 216 17.30 -15.05 -10.23
N PRO A 217 17.79 -16.12 -9.57
CA PRO A 217 19.17 -16.60 -9.76
C PRO A 217 19.43 -17.17 -11.17
N ASN A 218 18.38 -17.46 -11.96
CA ASN A 218 18.49 -17.91 -13.34
C ASN A 218 18.28 -16.73 -14.32
N ALA A 219 19.33 -16.39 -15.07
CA ALA A 219 19.34 -15.30 -16.05
C ALA A 219 18.29 -15.46 -17.18
N ASN A 220 17.87 -16.69 -17.50
CA ASN A 220 16.82 -16.92 -18.49
C ASN A 220 15.44 -16.48 -17.96
N ILE A 221 15.19 -16.64 -16.66
CA ILE A 221 13.93 -16.21 -16.03
C ILE A 221 13.93 -14.69 -15.83
N PHE A 222 15.08 -14.10 -15.48
CA PHE A 222 15.28 -12.64 -15.53
C PHE A 222 14.98 -12.08 -16.92
N SER A 223 15.49 -12.72 -17.97
CA SER A 223 15.28 -12.30 -19.36
C SER A 223 13.81 -12.40 -19.77
N TYR A 224 13.11 -13.48 -19.37
CA TYR A 224 11.67 -13.62 -19.58
C TYR A 224 10.87 -12.53 -18.85
N ALA A 225 11.21 -12.22 -17.59
CA ALA A 225 10.59 -11.12 -16.84
C ALA A 225 10.78 -9.77 -17.55
N CYS A 226 11.98 -9.48 -18.05
CA CYS A 226 12.27 -8.26 -18.81
C CYS A 226 11.50 -8.20 -20.14
N ALA A 227 11.35 -9.33 -20.84
CA ALA A 227 10.52 -9.41 -22.05
C ALA A 227 9.04 -9.15 -21.76
N GLN A 228 8.51 -9.68 -20.65
CA GLN A 228 7.13 -9.44 -20.22
C GLN A 228 6.90 -7.99 -19.80
N VAL A 229 7.81 -7.37 -19.02
CA VAL A 229 7.76 -5.93 -18.69
C VAL A 229 7.78 -5.06 -19.94
N LYS A 230 8.72 -5.34 -20.87
CA LYS A 230 8.79 -4.67 -22.18
C LYS A 230 7.44 -4.74 -22.90
N LYS A 231 6.80 -5.92 -22.94
CA LYS A 231 5.52 -6.11 -23.62
C LYS A 231 4.37 -5.40 -22.89
N ALA A 232 4.30 -5.48 -21.57
CA ALA A 232 3.31 -4.77 -20.77
C ALA A 232 3.43 -3.24 -20.94
N MET A 233 4.63 -2.69 -21.07
CA MET A 233 4.84 -1.26 -21.36
C MET A 233 4.33 -0.85 -22.76
N GLU A 234 4.46 -1.70 -23.79
CA GLU A 234 3.83 -1.47 -25.09
C GLU A 234 2.29 -1.41 -24.96
N MET A 235 1.70 -2.28 -24.12
CA MET A 235 0.25 -2.30 -23.90
C MET A 235 -0.18 -1.05 -23.11
N ALA A 236 0.56 -0.68 -22.06
CA ALA A 236 0.37 0.55 -21.29
C ALA A 236 0.35 1.80 -22.18
N LYS A 237 1.27 1.89 -23.15
CA LYS A 237 1.27 2.98 -24.15
C LYS A 237 0.01 2.94 -25.03
N ARG A 238 -0.40 1.77 -25.53
CA ARG A 238 -1.60 1.62 -26.38
C ARG A 238 -2.89 2.00 -25.64
N LEU A 239 -2.99 1.65 -24.36
CA LEU A 239 -4.10 1.99 -23.47
C LEU A 239 -4.08 3.47 -23.02
N ASN A 240 -3.01 4.22 -23.33
CA ASN A 240 -2.74 5.55 -22.79
C ASN A 240 -2.78 5.58 -21.25
N ALA A 241 -2.13 4.59 -20.62
CA ALA A 241 -2.09 4.46 -19.17
C ALA A 241 -1.31 5.62 -18.52
N GLU A 242 -1.91 6.27 -17.52
CA GLU A 242 -1.30 7.43 -16.84
C GLU A 242 -0.10 7.02 -15.95
N ASN A 243 0.00 5.75 -15.58
CA ASN A 243 1.08 5.19 -14.77
C ASN A 243 1.47 3.77 -15.24
N PHE A 244 2.64 3.28 -14.84
CA PHE A 244 3.02 1.87 -14.92
C PHE A 244 3.54 1.38 -13.58
N VAL A 245 2.94 0.31 -13.05
CA VAL A 245 3.25 -0.22 -11.71
C VAL A 245 4.20 -1.41 -11.80
N PHE A 246 5.22 -1.38 -10.94
CA PHE A 246 6.08 -2.48 -10.59
C PHE A 246 5.68 -3.00 -9.21
N PHE A 247 5.36 -4.29 -9.13
CA PHE A 247 5.05 -4.97 -7.89
C PHE A 247 5.69 -6.36 -7.95
N HIS A 248 6.64 -6.62 -7.06
CA HIS A 248 7.52 -7.78 -7.15
C HIS A 248 7.43 -8.71 -5.92
N PRO A 249 6.25 -9.31 -5.64
CA PRO A 249 6.03 -10.12 -4.44
C PRO A 249 6.82 -11.44 -4.40
N ARG A 250 7.53 -11.80 -5.48
CA ARG A 250 8.50 -12.92 -5.48
C ARG A 250 9.94 -12.47 -5.28
N ASP A 251 10.24 -11.17 -5.23
CA ASP A 251 11.61 -10.66 -5.27
C ASP A 251 12.11 -10.27 -3.88
N GLY A 252 12.88 -11.20 -3.33
CA GLY A 252 13.06 -11.36 -1.90
C GLY A 252 13.44 -12.80 -1.58
N TYR A 253 13.33 -13.19 -0.31
CA TYR A 253 13.83 -14.48 0.16
C TYR A 253 12.91 -15.19 1.17
N GLN A 254 13.08 -16.51 1.29
CA GLN A 254 12.58 -17.31 2.40
C GLN A 254 13.68 -17.55 3.47
N HIS A 255 14.93 -17.74 3.03
CA HIS A 255 16.09 -17.98 3.88
C HIS A 255 17.29 -17.14 3.44
N ALA A 256 17.92 -16.45 4.39
CA ALA A 256 19.04 -15.54 4.18
C ALA A 256 20.20 -16.19 3.40
N HIS A 257 20.64 -17.36 3.86
CA HIS A 257 21.83 -18.08 3.38
C HIS A 257 21.72 -18.66 1.95
N ARG A 258 20.56 -18.55 1.28
CA ARG A 258 20.36 -19.04 -0.09
C ARG A 258 20.43 -17.95 -1.16
N ARG A 259 20.77 -16.70 -0.78
CA ARG A 259 20.56 -15.50 -1.61
C ARG A 259 21.72 -14.52 -1.47
N HIS A 260 22.04 -13.78 -2.53
CA HIS A 260 23.12 -12.81 -2.55
C HIS A 260 22.52 -11.39 -2.59
N TRP A 261 22.02 -10.90 -1.45
CA TRP A 261 21.02 -9.83 -1.38
C TRP A 261 21.36 -8.57 -2.20
N PHE A 262 22.61 -8.11 -2.18
CA PHE A 262 23.03 -6.95 -2.96
C PHE A 262 22.98 -7.17 -4.49
N ARG A 263 23.22 -8.40 -4.95
CA ARG A 263 23.13 -8.81 -6.36
C ARG A 263 21.67 -8.89 -6.79
N ASP A 264 20.84 -9.52 -5.96
CA ASP A 264 19.39 -9.59 -6.15
C ASP A 264 18.76 -8.19 -6.32
N MET A 265 19.13 -7.24 -5.44
CA MET A 265 18.71 -5.83 -5.55
C MET A 265 19.34 -5.13 -6.77
N SER A 266 20.58 -5.45 -7.14
CA SER A 266 21.23 -4.95 -8.37
C SER A 266 20.60 -5.50 -9.66
N HIS A 267 19.87 -6.63 -9.61
CA HIS A 267 19.12 -7.12 -10.76
C HIS A 267 17.74 -6.42 -10.88
N LEU A 268 17.02 -6.19 -9.77
CA LEU A 268 15.87 -5.26 -9.72
C LEU A 268 16.24 -3.90 -10.33
N GLN A 269 17.36 -3.35 -9.87
CA GLN A 269 17.99 -2.13 -10.39
C GLN A 269 18.20 -2.17 -11.91
N SER A 270 18.76 -3.26 -12.42
CA SER A 270 19.07 -3.44 -13.85
C SER A 270 17.78 -3.49 -14.69
N MET A 271 16.74 -4.18 -14.21
CA MET A 271 15.42 -4.16 -14.85
C MET A 271 14.85 -2.74 -14.89
N TYR A 272 14.96 -1.97 -13.79
CA TYR A 272 14.49 -0.58 -13.75
C TYR A 272 15.25 0.35 -14.71
N ARG A 273 16.57 0.20 -14.88
CA ARG A 273 17.32 0.95 -15.90
C ARG A 273 16.85 0.61 -17.32
N MET A 274 16.69 -0.68 -17.63
CA MET A 274 16.18 -1.12 -18.94
C MET A 274 14.76 -0.61 -19.20
N ALA A 275 13.88 -0.63 -18.18
CA ALA A 275 12.54 -0.08 -18.29
C ALA A 275 12.55 1.44 -18.53
N CYS A 276 13.40 2.21 -17.84
CA CYS A 276 13.52 3.65 -18.08
C CYS A 276 14.03 3.95 -19.50
N GLN A 277 15.05 3.24 -19.96
CA GLN A 277 15.56 3.36 -21.33
C GLN A 277 14.49 2.97 -22.37
N TYR A 278 13.73 1.91 -22.12
CA TYR A 278 12.68 1.47 -23.03
C TYR A 278 11.48 2.41 -23.06
N ARG A 279 11.12 3.03 -21.92
CA ARG A 279 10.07 4.07 -21.82
C ARG A 279 10.33 5.20 -22.80
N GLU A 280 11.54 5.75 -22.78
CA GLU A 280 11.94 6.82 -23.71
C GLU A 280 12.00 6.31 -25.15
N LYS A 281 12.56 5.11 -25.40
CA LYS A 281 12.61 4.50 -26.74
C LYS A 281 11.24 4.32 -27.38
N ILE A 282 10.20 3.99 -26.61
CA ILE A 282 8.83 3.88 -27.12
C ILE A 282 8.02 5.18 -27.01
N GLY A 283 8.56 6.23 -26.38
CA GLY A 283 7.83 7.46 -26.10
C GLY A 283 6.61 7.26 -25.19
N PHE A 284 6.70 6.38 -24.19
CA PHE A 284 5.69 6.28 -23.13
C PHE A 284 5.93 7.40 -22.10
N ARG A 285 4.85 7.91 -21.50
CA ARG A 285 4.87 9.11 -20.64
C ARG A 285 4.24 8.92 -19.26
N GLY A 286 3.68 7.74 -18.99
CA GLY A 286 3.11 7.44 -17.67
C GLY A 286 4.17 7.33 -16.58
N GLN A 287 3.83 7.77 -15.36
CA GLN A 287 4.72 7.73 -14.21
C GLN A 287 5.01 6.28 -13.80
N PHE A 288 6.29 5.95 -13.55
CA PHE A 288 6.65 4.66 -12.98
C PHE A 288 6.40 4.64 -11.47
N LEU A 289 5.76 3.60 -10.99
CA LEU A 289 5.40 3.40 -9.60
C LEU A 289 5.96 2.07 -9.10
N ILE A 290 6.48 2.03 -7.87
CA ILE A 290 6.74 0.77 -7.15
C ILE A 290 5.71 0.65 -6.03
N GLN A 291 5.10 -0.53 -5.86
CA GLN A 291 4.34 -0.87 -4.66
C GLN A 291 5.25 -1.63 -3.68
N PRO A 292 5.68 -1.00 -2.55
CA PRO A 292 6.35 -1.73 -1.49
C PRO A 292 5.39 -2.72 -0.83
N LYS A 293 5.90 -3.86 -0.36
CA LYS A 293 5.19 -4.81 0.51
C LYS A 293 6.24 -5.58 1.33
N PRO A 294 6.08 -5.77 2.66
CA PRO A 294 7.15 -6.29 3.51
C PRO A 294 7.42 -7.79 3.30
N HIS A 295 6.35 -8.57 3.16
CA HIS A 295 6.35 -10.02 3.07
C HIS A 295 5.01 -10.50 2.48
N ASP A 296 4.81 -11.81 2.42
CA ASP A 296 3.72 -12.53 1.76
C ASP A 296 3.70 -12.32 0.22
N PRO A 297 4.03 -13.33 -0.61
CA PRO A 297 4.31 -14.75 -0.31
C PRO A 297 5.80 -15.05 0.01
N ARG A 298 6.65 -14.02 0.07
CA ARG A 298 8.03 -14.13 0.60
C ARG A 298 8.05 -13.86 2.11
N ARG A 299 8.99 -14.44 2.85
CA ARG A 299 9.29 -14.06 4.23
C ARG A 299 9.81 -12.62 4.34
N HIS A 300 10.51 -12.16 3.31
CA HIS A 300 10.94 -10.78 3.12
C HIS A 300 10.99 -10.46 1.63
N GLN A 301 10.35 -9.37 1.21
CA GLN A 301 10.48 -8.75 -0.11
C GLN A 301 11.42 -7.55 0.00
N TYR A 302 12.32 -7.35 -0.97
CA TYR A 302 13.36 -6.31 -0.87
C TYR A 302 12.77 -4.89 -0.85
N GLU A 303 11.73 -4.67 -1.65
CA GLU A 303 10.92 -3.44 -1.68
C GLU A 303 9.89 -3.51 -0.55
N SER A 304 10.38 -3.50 0.69
CA SER A 304 9.61 -3.87 1.88
C SER A 304 8.65 -2.77 2.37
N ASP A 305 9.12 -1.53 2.41
CA ASP A 305 8.37 -0.36 2.88
C ASP A 305 8.76 0.90 2.11
N ALA A 306 8.17 2.06 2.45
CA ALA A 306 8.46 3.31 1.73
C ALA A 306 9.93 3.75 1.89
N MET A 307 10.49 3.66 3.10
CA MET A 307 11.84 4.11 3.40
C MET A 307 12.92 3.25 2.73
N SER A 308 12.77 1.93 2.75
CA SER A 308 13.68 0.97 2.13
C SER A 308 13.64 1.08 0.61
N THR A 309 12.45 1.21 0.03
CA THR A 309 12.27 1.43 -1.40
C THR A 309 12.87 2.78 -1.85
N MET A 310 12.64 3.86 -1.08
CA MET A 310 13.28 5.16 -1.34
C MET A 310 14.80 5.10 -1.22
N HIS A 311 15.34 4.38 -0.24
CA HIS A 311 16.79 4.20 -0.10
C HIS A 311 17.36 3.47 -1.32
N MET A 312 16.77 2.34 -1.74
CA MET A 312 17.21 1.59 -2.91
C MET A 312 17.16 2.43 -4.19
N LEU A 313 16.07 3.18 -4.40
CA LEU A 313 15.93 4.11 -5.53
C LEU A 313 16.99 5.24 -5.51
N ARG A 314 17.33 5.79 -4.34
CA ARG A 314 18.37 6.82 -4.20
C ARG A 314 19.76 6.24 -4.45
N HIS A 315 20.10 5.13 -3.79
CA HIS A 315 21.39 4.45 -3.88
C HIS A 315 21.79 4.12 -5.33
N PHE A 316 20.82 3.76 -6.17
CA PHE A 316 21.06 3.40 -7.56
C PHE A 316 20.79 4.51 -8.61
N GLY A 317 20.48 5.74 -8.17
CA GLY A 317 20.25 6.88 -9.06
C GLY A 317 18.91 6.88 -9.81
N LEU A 318 17.90 6.17 -9.27
CA LEU A 318 16.58 6.00 -9.89
C LEU A 318 15.47 6.85 -9.25
N ALA A 319 15.71 7.51 -8.11
CA ALA A 319 14.70 8.25 -7.35
C ALA A 319 13.89 9.27 -8.18
N ASN A 320 14.52 9.96 -9.15
CA ASN A 320 13.83 10.93 -10.01
C ASN A 320 12.89 10.28 -11.04
N GLN A 321 13.05 8.99 -11.33
CA GLN A 321 12.28 8.26 -12.35
C GLN A 321 11.00 7.60 -11.80
N PHE A 322 10.92 7.39 -10.48
CA PHE A 322 9.88 6.62 -9.82
C PHE A 322 9.11 7.44 -8.78
N ARG A 323 7.90 6.98 -8.45
CA ARG A 323 7.14 7.34 -7.24
C ARG A 323 6.66 6.05 -6.57
N LEU A 324 6.02 6.16 -5.42
CA LEU A 324 5.51 5.03 -4.63
C LEU A 324 3.99 4.91 -4.72
N TYR A 325 3.55 3.66 -4.85
CA TYR A 325 2.16 3.23 -4.79
C TYR A 325 1.93 2.51 -3.44
N ILE A 326 1.44 3.23 -2.45
CA ILE A 326 1.32 2.71 -1.07
C ILE A 326 -0.04 2.04 -0.88
N LYS A 327 -0.05 0.76 -0.47
CA LYS A 327 -1.22 0.15 0.19
C LYS A 327 -1.05 0.34 1.70
N PRO A 328 -1.85 1.18 2.37
CA PRO A 328 -1.60 1.54 3.76
C PRO A 328 -1.73 0.32 4.72
N ALA A 329 -2.58 -0.65 4.36
CA ALA A 329 -2.70 -1.93 5.07
C ALA A 329 -1.39 -2.74 5.18
N TYR A 330 -0.41 -2.51 4.29
CA TYR A 330 0.91 -3.17 4.40
C TYR A 330 1.79 -2.54 5.50
N SER A 331 1.55 -1.28 5.91
CA SER A 331 2.22 -0.69 7.07
C SER A 331 1.82 -1.43 8.36
N CYS A 332 0.55 -1.82 8.48
CA CYS A 332 0.04 -2.62 9.60
C CYS A 332 0.70 -4.00 9.71
N MET A 333 1.07 -4.63 8.58
CA MET A 333 1.81 -5.90 8.57
C MET A 333 3.20 -5.78 9.23
N MET A 334 3.79 -4.58 9.26
CA MET A 334 5.03 -4.26 9.97
C MET A 334 4.81 -3.72 11.40
N GLY A 335 3.59 -3.83 11.94
CA GLY A 335 3.23 -3.31 13.27
C GLY A 335 3.18 -1.78 13.35
N ARG A 336 3.01 -1.09 12.22
CA ARG A 336 2.91 0.38 12.13
C ARG A 336 1.45 0.82 12.02
N THR A 337 1.20 2.10 12.22
CA THR A 337 -0.11 2.70 11.94
C THR A 337 -0.42 2.68 10.44
N TYR A 338 -1.70 2.65 10.09
CA TYR A 338 -2.19 2.52 8.71
C TYR A 338 -1.61 3.62 7.79
N GLU A 339 -1.60 4.87 8.26
CA GLU A 339 -1.14 6.02 7.48
C GLU A 339 0.40 6.15 7.36
N HIS A 340 1.18 5.31 8.04
CA HIS A 340 2.63 5.50 8.21
C HIS A 340 3.40 5.65 6.90
N ASP A 341 3.35 4.66 6.01
CA ASP A 341 4.14 4.69 4.76
C ASP A 341 3.60 5.72 3.75
N VAL A 342 2.34 6.18 3.91
CA VAL A 342 1.76 7.28 3.13
C VAL A 342 2.38 8.62 3.56
N TYR A 343 2.40 8.92 4.86
CA TYR A 343 3.07 10.12 5.38
C TYR A 343 4.59 10.09 5.11
N MET A 344 5.26 8.94 5.24
CA MET A 344 6.68 8.82 4.92
C MET A 344 6.97 9.05 3.44
N ALA A 345 6.18 8.46 2.53
CA ALA A 345 6.34 8.71 1.10
C ALA A 345 6.04 10.18 0.74
N SER A 346 5.05 10.81 1.37
CA SER A 346 4.69 12.21 1.15
C SER A 346 5.78 13.19 1.63
N ALA A 347 6.31 13.00 2.84
CA ALA A 347 7.36 13.85 3.42
C ALA A 347 8.67 13.92 2.61
N PHE A 348 8.88 12.96 1.70
CA PHE A 348 10.01 12.93 0.77
C PHE A 348 9.64 13.24 -0.69
N ASN A 349 8.42 13.72 -0.96
CA ASN A 349 7.87 13.99 -2.30
C ASN A 349 7.82 12.76 -3.23
N MET A 350 7.70 11.56 -2.64
CA MET A 350 7.74 10.27 -3.32
C MET A 350 6.38 9.57 -3.42
N LEU A 351 5.35 9.98 -2.67
CA LEU A 351 4.00 9.43 -2.78
C LEU A 351 3.36 9.78 -4.13
N GLY A 352 2.92 8.78 -4.89
CA GLY A 352 2.28 8.96 -6.19
C GLY A 352 0.92 8.27 -6.36
N MET A 353 0.61 7.23 -5.58
CA MET A 353 -0.66 6.50 -5.69
C MET A 353 -0.99 5.81 -4.36
N ILE A 354 -2.27 5.57 -4.09
CA ILE A 354 -2.73 4.87 -2.87
C ILE A 354 -3.69 3.75 -3.23
N ASP A 355 -3.56 2.60 -2.59
CA ASP A 355 -4.56 1.52 -2.66
C ASP A 355 -5.55 1.68 -1.50
N ALA A 356 -6.82 1.94 -1.82
CA ALA A 356 -7.93 2.17 -0.91
C ALA A 356 -8.51 0.85 -0.35
N SER A 357 -7.64 -0.09 0.01
CA SER A 357 -8.00 -1.34 0.67
C SER A 357 -7.41 -1.43 2.08
N ASP A 358 -7.94 -2.36 2.84
CA ASP A 358 -7.70 -2.50 4.27
C ASP A 358 -7.49 -3.99 4.63
N SER A 359 -7.08 -4.27 5.87
CA SER A 359 -6.91 -5.63 6.40
C SER A 359 -7.49 -5.75 7.80
N TYR A 360 -7.91 -6.96 8.18
CA TYR A 360 -8.23 -7.26 9.58
C TYR A 360 -6.96 -7.14 10.44
N ALA A 361 -7.00 -6.36 11.52
CA ALA A 361 -5.85 -6.08 12.38
C ALA A 361 -5.35 -7.35 13.12
N GLU A 362 -6.25 -8.32 13.26
CA GLU A 362 -6.03 -9.64 13.86
C GLU A 362 -5.29 -10.60 12.91
N VAL A 363 -5.15 -10.25 11.62
CA VAL A 363 -4.64 -11.13 10.56
C VAL A 363 -3.33 -10.58 9.98
N GLN A 364 -2.23 -11.30 10.21
CA GLN A 364 -0.88 -10.91 9.75
C GLN A 364 -0.65 -11.05 8.22
N GLY A 365 -1.66 -11.49 7.47
CA GLY A 365 -1.64 -11.63 6.00
C GLY A 365 -2.59 -10.64 5.32
N THR A 366 -2.49 -10.50 3.99
CA THR A 366 -3.31 -9.53 3.25
C THR A 366 -4.75 -10.00 3.13
N SER A 367 -5.64 -9.44 3.94
CA SER A 367 -7.08 -9.73 3.87
C SER A 367 -7.76 -9.00 2.69
N GLU A 368 -7.18 -7.88 2.24
CA GLU A 368 -7.66 -7.03 1.14
C GLU A 368 -9.17 -6.77 1.22
N ILE A 369 -9.66 -6.31 2.36
CA ILE A 369 -11.05 -5.88 2.52
C ILE A 369 -11.25 -4.49 1.88
N HIS A 370 -12.50 -4.19 1.53
CA HIS A 370 -12.93 -2.83 1.20
C HIS A 370 -12.70 -1.91 2.40
N ALA A 371 -11.99 -0.80 2.21
CA ALA A 371 -11.72 0.16 3.27
C ALA A 371 -13.03 0.77 3.79
N ARG A 372 -13.15 0.86 5.11
CA ARG A 372 -14.38 1.16 5.84
C ARG A 372 -14.18 2.07 7.07
N ASP A 373 -12.94 2.24 7.52
CA ASP A 373 -12.62 3.08 8.66
C ASP A 373 -12.43 4.56 8.23
N SER A 374 -13.36 5.41 8.67
CA SER A 374 -13.31 6.85 8.38
C SER A 374 -12.21 7.60 9.12
N ARG A 375 -11.72 7.09 10.26
CA ARG A 375 -10.63 7.70 11.05
C ARG A 375 -9.31 7.54 10.28
N TRP A 376 -8.99 6.32 9.85
CA TRP A 376 -7.81 6.05 9.03
C TRP A 376 -7.87 6.77 7.69
N ALA A 377 -9.00 6.68 6.97
CA ALA A 377 -9.17 7.41 5.71
C ALA A 377 -9.00 8.94 5.87
N THR A 378 -9.39 9.52 7.02
CA THR A 378 -9.21 10.96 7.28
C THR A 378 -7.74 11.36 7.42
N TYR A 379 -6.88 10.53 8.04
CA TYR A 379 -5.44 10.76 8.02
C TYR A 379 -4.87 10.69 6.59
N ILE A 380 -5.30 9.70 5.79
CA ILE A 380 -4.88 9.59 4.39
C ILE A 380 -5.29 10.83 3.58
N MET A 381 -6.55 11.26 3.66
CA MET A 381 -7.02 12.43 2.92
C MET A 381 -6.42 13.73 3.40
N LYS A 382 -6.06 13.86 4.70
CA LYS A 382 -5.26 14.98 5.20
C LYS A 382 -3.91 15.05 4.49
N CYS A 383 -3.18 13.93 4.44
CA CYS A 383 -1.90 13.85 3.72
C CYS A 383 -2.03 14.23 2.24
N VAL A 384 -3.05 13.70 1.56
CA VAL A 384 -3.30 13.97 0.13
C VAL A 384 -3.69 15.43 -0.13
N LEU A 385 -4.47 16.06 0.75
CA LEU A 385 -4.76 17.49 0.68
C LEU A 385 -3.49 18.34 0.88
N GLU A 386 -2.69 18.03 1.89
CA GLU A 386 -1.48 18.80 2.24
C GLU A 386 -0.39 18.74 1.14
N GLN A 387 -0.27 17.63 0.41
CA GLN A 387 0.63 17.54 -0.76
C GLN A 387 -0.03 17.94 -2.10
N ASN A 388 -1.25 18.50 -2.07
CA ASN A 388 -2.01 18.94 -3.25
C ASN A 388 -2.41 17.82 -4.25
N GLY A 389 -2.62 16.58 -3.79
CA GLY A 389 -3.27 15.51 -4.55
C GLY A 389 -2.39 14.27 -4.76
N LEU A 390 -2.66 13.54 -5.85
CA LEU A 390 -1.96 12.31 -6.24
C LEU A 390 -1.65 12.24 -7.76
N GLN A 391 -1.99 13.27 -8.53
CA GLN A 391 -1.91 13.23 -10.00
C GLN A 391 -0.45 13.03 -10.48
N PRO A 392 -0.16 12.15 -11.45
CA PRO A 392 -1.08 11.40 -12.33
C PRO A 392 -1.59 10.06 -11.76
N GLY A 393 -1.26 9.68 -10.52
CA GLY A 393 -1.91 8.58 -9.83
C GLY A 393 -3.28 8.94 -9.26
N GLY A 394 -3.74 8.19 -8.25
CA GLY A 394 -5.05 8.33 -7.63
C GLY A 394 -5.30 7.23 -6.58
N PHE A 395 -6.56 6.98 -6.25
CA PHE A 395 -6.97 5.90 -5.35
C PHE A 395 -7.42 4.65 -6.12
N ILE A 396 -6.76 3.52 -5.85
CA ILE A 396 -7.10 2.22 -6.43
C ILE A 396 -8.08 1.50 -5.50
N LEU A 397 -9.24 1.13 -6.00
CA LEU A 397 -10.24 0.35 -5.27
C LEU A 397 -9.78 -1.12 -5.28
N GLY A 398 -8.82 -1.43 -4.40
CA GLY A 398 -8.19 -2.75 -4.29
C GLY A 398 -8.89 -3.73 -3.34
N GLY A 399 -10.06 -3.39 -2.81
CA GLY A 399 -10.83 -4.31 -1.96
C GLY A 399 -11.33 -5.52 -2.76
N ARG A 400 -11.18 -6.73 -2.18
CA ARG A 400 -11.86 -7.94 -2.63
C ARG A 400 -13.17 -8.10 -1.85
N LEU A 401 -14.19 -8.60 -2.54
CA LEU A 401 -15.33 -9.22 -1.88
C LEU A 401 -14.88 -10.38 -0.98
N ARG A 402 -15.66 -10.66 0.06
CA ARG A 402 -15.43 -11.87 0.89
C ARG A 402 -15.82 -13.10 0.09
N ARG A 403 -15.27 -14.25 0.46
CA ARG A 403 -15.59 -15.53 -0.17
C ARG A 403 -17.09 -15.84 -0.06
N GLU A 404 -17.75 -15.42 1.01
CA GLU A 404 -19.19 -15.63 1.22
C GLU A 404 -20.07 -14.49 0.65
N SER A 405 -19.47 -13.42 0.12
CA SER A 405 -20.15 -12.36 -0.64
C SER A 405 -19.93 -12.59 -2.14
N PHE A 406 -20.78 -13.41 -2.75
CA PHE A 406 -20.56 -14.00 -4.06
C PHE A 406 -21.46 -13.47 -5.18
N GLU A 407 -22.43 -12.60 -4.91
CA GLU A 407 -23.39 -12.13 -5.92
C GLU A 407 -22.77 -11.01 -6.80
N PRO A 408 -23.32 -10.71 -8.00
CA PRO A 408 -22.85 -9.60 -8.82
C PRO A 408 -23.03 -8.24 -8.15
N ARG A 409 -24.13 -8.05 -7.40
CA ARG A 409 -24.43 -6.78 -6.71
C ARG A 409 -23.45 -6.45 -5.58
N ASP A 410 -22.85 -7.47 -4.96
CA ASP A 410 -21.87 -7.30 -3.89
C ASP A 410 -20.67 -6.46 -4.33
N LEU A 411 -20.30 -6.54 -5.62
CA LEU A 411 -19.25 -5.69 -6.21
C LEU A 411 -19.59 -4.20 -6.03
N PHE A 412 -20.84 -3.80 -6.25
CA PHE A 412 -21.25 -2.41 -6.02
C PHE A 412 -21.22 -2.06 -4.54
N HIS A 413 -21.83 -2.86 -3.66
CA HIS A 413 -21.84 -2.61 -2.22
C HIS A 413 -20.42 -2.41 -1.63
N GLY A 414 -19.47 -3.26 -2.01
CA GLY A 414 -18.07 -3.13 -1.58
C GLY A 414 -17.37 -1.87 -2.11
N HIS A 415 -17.55 -1.55 -3.39
CA HIS A 415 -16.94 -0.36 -3.99
C HIS A 415 -17.57 0.94 -3.47
N ILE A 416 -18.89 0.99 -3.29
CA ILE A 416 -19.62 2.11 -2.68
C ILE A 416 -19.10 2.38 -1.28
N LEU A 417 -18.99 1.35 -0.43
CA LEU A 417 -18.45 1.46 0.93
C LEU A 417 -17.08 2.16 0.97
N THR A 418 -16.16 1.76 0.10
CA THR A 418 -14.83 2.39 0.01
C THR A 418 -14.90 3.83 -0.52
N MET A 419 -15.66 4.07 -1.60
CA MET A 419 -15.75 5.39 -2.21
C MET A 419 -16.40 6.42 -1.27
N ASP A 420 -17.48 6.07 -0.57
CA ASP A 420 -18.13 6.93 0.42
C ASP A 420 -17.26 7.14 1.67
N THR A 421 -16.55 6.12 2.15
CA THR A 421 -15.62 6.24 3.29
C THR A 421 -14.53 7.27 2.99
N TYR A 422 -13.90 7.18 1.82
CA TYR A 422 -12.90 8.14 1.40
C TYR A 422 -13.50 9.53 1.11
N ALA A 423 -14.69 9.61 0.49
CA ALA A 423 -15.36 10.88 0.23
C ALA A 423 -15.70 11.65 1.52
N ARG A 424 -16.23 10.95 2.53
CA ARG A 424 -16.42 11.48 3.90
C ARG A 424 -15.11 11.98 4.48
N ALA A 425 -14.07 11.16 4.41
CA ALA A 425 -12.74 11.48 4.93
C ALA A 425 -12.11 12.71 4.25
N LEU A 426 -12.33 12.94 2.95
CA LEU A 426 -11.89 14.15 2.25
C LEU A 426 -12.58 15.39 2.82
N LYS A 427 -13.89 15.31 3.09
CA LYS A 427 -14.66 16.42 3.70
C LYS A 427 -14.17 16.68 5.13
N SER A 428 -13.98 15.63 5.94
CA SER A 428 -13.37 15.71 7.28
C SER A 428 -11.98 16.35 7.26
N ALA A 429 -11.10 15.92 6.36
CA ALA A 429 -9.75 16.44 6.23
C ALA A 429 -9.72 17.89 5.73
N ALA A 430 -10.57 18.25 4.75
CA ALA A 430 -10.69 19.62 4.26
C ALA A 430 -11.19 20.56 5.37
N LYS A 431 -12.22 20.16 6.13
CA LYS A 431 -12.69 20.95 7.28
C LYS A 431 -11.59 21.09 8.35
N MET A 432 -10.90 20.00 8.69
CA MET A 432 -9.81 20.00 9.68
C MET A 432 -8.65 20.93 9.31
N ILE A 433 -8.29 21.00 8.02
CA ILE A 433 -7.25 21.91 7.51
C ILE A 433 -7.76 23.36 7.51
N SER A 434 -8.98 23.62 7.05
CA SER A 434 -9.53 24.99 6.93
C SER A 434 -9.83 25.66 8.27
N ASP A 435 -10.29 24.93 9.29
CA ASP A 435 -10.44 25.47 10.66
C ASP A 435 -9.06 25.79 11.30
N GLY A 436 -7.98 25.22 10.73
CA GLY A 436 -6.57 25.49 11.06
C GLY A 436 -6.13 25.10 12.47
N ILE A 437 -6.99 24.43 13.26
CA ILE A 437 -6.77 24.27 14.70
C ILE A 437 -5.52 23.42 14.98
N PHE A 438 -5.40 22.27 14.31
CA PHE A 438 -4.22 21.41 14.43
C PHE A 438 -2.94 22.10 13.96
N SER A 439 -3.00 22.92 12.91
CA SER A 439 -1.85 23.72 12.44
C SER A 439 -1.38 24.71 13.52
N ARG A 440 -2.31 25.40 14.21
CA ARG A 440 -1.97 26.28 15.34
C ARG A 440 -1.30 25.52 16.50
N TYR A 441 -1.82 24.34 16.88
CA TYR A 441 -1.19 23.50 17.90
C TYR A 441 0.21 23.02 17.47
N LEU A 442 0.39 22.61 16.21
CA LEU A 442 1.68 22.14 15.70
C LEU A 442 2.71 23.28 15.63
N ASN A 443 2.32 24.45 15.13
CA ASN A 443 3.18 25.64 15.09
C ASN A 443 3.60 26.08 16.50
N HIS A 444 2.70 26.05 17.49
CA HIS A 444 3.04 26.34 18.88
C HIS A 444 3.96 25.26 19.51
N ARG A 445 3.81 23.98 19.12
CA ARG A 445 4.69 22.87 19.58
C ARG A 445 6.15 23.07 19.15
N TYR A 446 6.39 23.61 17.95
CA TYR A 446 7.73 23.83 17.39
C TYR A 446 8.20 25.31 17.45
N ILE A 447 7.50 26.18 18.19
CA ILE A 447 7.73 27.64 18.20
C ILE A 447 9.17 28.05 18.54
N THR A 448 9.87 27.26 19.36
CA THR A 448 11.27 27.49 19.76
C THR A 448 12.24 27.42 18.58
N TYR A 449 11.93 26.66 17.53
CA TYR A 449 12.75 26.53 16.33
C TYR A 449 12.54 27.70 15.34
N GLN A 450 11.52 28.54 15.54
CA GLN A 450 11.22 29.65 14.62
C GLN A 450 12.09 30.89 14.85
N THR A 451 12.73 31.02 16.02
CA THR A 451 13.47 32.23 16.44
C THR A 451 14.78 31.91 17.16
N GLY A 452 15.63 32.93 17.34
CA GLY A 452 16.84 32.85 18.15
C GLY A 452 17.78 31.70 17.78
N PHE A 453 18.31 31.01 18.80
CA PHE A 453 19.21 29.88 18.60
C PHE A 453 18.52 28.65 18.00
N GLY A 454 17.25 28.39 18.35
CA GLY A 454 16.48 27.29 17.76
C GLY A 454 16.37 27.39 16.24
N ARG A 455 16.30 28.61 15.69
CA ARG A 455 16.35 28.82 14.23
C ARG A 455 17.68 28.44 13.60
N ARG A 456 18.82 28.64 14.29
CA ARG A 456 20.13 28.15 13.82
C ARG A 456 20.17 26.62 13.79
N LEU A 457 19.54 25.95 14.76
CA LEU A 457 19.45 24.49 14.80
C LEU A 457 18.58 23.94 13.67
N ASP A 458 17.41 24.53 13.43
CA ASP A 458 16.50 24.17 12.33
C ASP A 458 17.18 24.34 10.95
N GLN A 459 17.91 25.44 10.80
CA GLN A 459 18.75 25.74 9.63
C GLN A 459 20.05 24.94 9.57
N ARG A 460 20.30 24.00 10.50
CA ARG A 460 21.48 23.11 10.57
C ARG A 460 22.84 23.84 10.70
N MET A 461 22.84 25.03 11.30
CA MET A 461 24.03 25.89 11.47
C MET A 461 24.60 25.90 12.90
N GLY A 462 23.92 25.32 13.88
CA GLY A 462 24.38 25.29 15.28
C GLY A 462 25.41 24.18 15.55
N THR A 463 26.36 24.44 16.46
CA THR A 463 27.37 23.48 16.90
C THR A 463 27.08 22.95 18.31
N PHE A 464 27.81 21.93 18.78
CA PHE A 464 27.65 21.42 20.15
C PHE A 464 28.11 22.44 21.21
N GLU A 465 29.12 23.25 20.90
CA GLU A 465 29.60 24.35 21.75
C GLU A 465 28.55 25.47 21.84
N GLU A 466 27.89 25.83 20.72
CA GLU A 466 26.76 26.76 20.75
C GLU A 466 25.58 26.21 21.57
N CYS A 467 25.29 24.90 21.45
CA CYS A 467 24.29 24.23 22.29
C CYS A 467 24.65 24.29 23.78
N GLU A 468 25.90 24.03 24.15
CA GLU A 468 26.33 24.09 25.55
C GLU A 468 26.23 25.52 26.09
N MET A 469 26.73 26.52 25.35
CA MET A 469 26.58 27.93 25.71
C MET A 469 25.11 28.35 25.83
N HIS A 470 24.23 27.81 25.00
CA HIS A 470 22.80 28.06 25.10
C HIS A 470 22.20 27.47 26.39
N VAL A 471 22.47 26.19 26.68
CA VAL A 471 21.99 25.51 27.90
C VAL A 471 22.52 26.21 29.16
N ARG A 472 23.82 26.54 29.21
CA ARG A 472 24.43 27.33 30.30
C ARG A 472 23.75 28.69 30.52
N LYS A 473 23.12 29.26 29.48
CA LYS A 473 22.38 30.54 29.54
C LYS A 473 20.91 30.40 29.91
N ILE A 474 20.23 29.31 29.50
CA ILE A 474 18.78 29.13 29.76
C ILE A 474 18.46 28.30 31.01
N GLY A 475 19.43 27.52 31.52
CA GLY A 475 19.20 26.58 32.61
C GLY A 475 18.38 25.35 32.16
N GLU A 476 17.68 24.73 33.11
CA GLU A 476 16.90 23.52 32.87
C GLU A 476 15.67 23.78 31.96
N PRO A 477 15.53 23.10 30.80
CA PRO A 477 14.40 23.31 29.90
C PRO A 477 13.05 22.91 30.49
N LYS A 478 12.08 23.84 30.50
CA LYS A 478 10.71 23.55 30.98
C LYS A 478 9.93 22.70 29.98
N VAL A 479 9.76 21.42 30.31
CA VAL A 479 8.87 20.49 29.57
C VAL A 479 7.42 20.98 29.64
N LYS A 480 6.70 20.91 28.50
CA LYS A 480 5.26 21.20 28.39
C LYS A 480 4.47 19.91 28.15
N SER A 481 3.22 19.85 28.59
CA SER A 481 2.31 18.76 28.20
C SER A 481 2.05 18.76 26.70
N LEU A 482 1.87 17.57 26.14
CA LEU A 482 1.60 17.35 24.71
C LEU A 482 0.11 17.21 24.39
N HIS A 483 -0.75 17.10 25.42
CA HIS A 483 -2.22 17.12 25.30
C HIS A 483 -2.78 16.11 24.26
N TYR A 484 -2.25 14.89 24.24
CA TYR A 484 -2.61 13.86 23.24
C TYR A 484 -4.11 13.57 23.21
N GLU A 485 -4.70 13.28 24.37
CA GLU A 485 -6.10 12.89 24.54
C GLU A 485 -7.06 14.01 24.11
N HIS A 486 -6.65 15.28 24.32
CA HIS A 486 -7.37 16.46 23.87
C HIS A 486 -7.31 16.62 22.34
N LEU A 487 -6.14 16.40 21.72
CA LEU A 487 -5.98 16.44 20.27
C LEU A 487 -6.70 15.27 19.57
N ASP A 488 -6.71 14.09 20.17
CA ASP A 488 -7.49 12.95 19.70
C ASP A 488 -8.99 13.18 19.84
N ASN A 489 -9.46 13.73 20.97
CA ASN A 489 -10.86 14.12 21.12
C ASN A 489 -11.28 15.22 20.13
N MET A 490 -10.40 16.19 19.85
CA MET A 490 -10.59 17.14 18.76
C MET A 490 -10.67 16.44 17.40
N PHE A 491 -9.87 15.39 17.15
CA PHE A 491 -9.87 14.68 15.87
C PHE A 491 -11.16 13.87 15.69
N ASN A 492 -11.63 13.21 16.75
CA ASN A 492 -12.90 12.49 16.81
C ASN A 492 -14.08 13.36 16.32
N TYR A 493 -14.09 14.66 16.67
CA TYR A 493 -15.09 15.62 16.21
C TYR A 493 -15.12 15.80 14.68
N TYR A 494 -13.98 15.78 13.99
CA TYR A 494 -13.95 15.89 12.51
C TYR A 494 -14.35 14.57 11.81
N VAL A 495 -14.09 13.42 12.43
CA VAL A 495 -14.42 12.10 11.85
C VAL A 495 -15.90 11.75 12.05
N TRP A 496 -16.46 12.01 13.24
CA TRP A 496 -17.79 11.56 13.64
C TRP A 496 -18.80 12.68 13.93
N GLY A 497 -18.38 13.95 13.94
CA GLY A 497 -19.27 15.09 14.17
C GLY A 497 -20.38 15.21 13.11
N PRO A 498 -21.51 15.87 13.44
CA PRO A 498 -22.68 15.93 12.57
C PRO A 498 -22.41 16.76 11.30
N TRP A 499 -22.35 16.07 10.17
CA TRP A 499 -22.36 16.67 8.83
C TRP A 499 -23.75 17.22 8.50
N SER A 500 -24.14 18.32 9.16
CA SER A 500 -25.38 19.02 8.81
C SER A 500 -25.31 19.50 7.36
N CYS A 501 -26.16 18.94 6.50
CA CYS A 501 -26.24 19.21 5.06
C CYS A 501 -26.64 20.66 4.70
N HIS A 502 -26.81 21.53 5.71
CA HIS A 502 -27.31 22.90 5.59
C HIS A 502 -26.20 23.96 5.52
N SER A 503 -24.92 23.60 5.68
CA SER A 503 -23.81 24.55 5.53
C SER A 503 -23.29 24.62 4.09
N SER A 504 -24.11 25.15 3.18
CA SER A 504 -23.71 25.56 1.82
C SER A 504 -22.85 26.85 1.82
N ARG A 505 -21.89 26.93 2.75
CA ARG A 505 -20.80 27.91 2.66
C ARG A 505 -19.90 27.46 1.52
N SER A 506 -19.97 28.16 0.40
CA SER A 506 -19.00 28.00 -0.69
C SER A 506 -17.58 28.10 -0.13
N TRP A 507 -16.72 27.15 -0.49
CA TRP A 507 -15.30 27.21 -0.18
C TRP A 507 -14.68 28.40 -0.91
N GLY A 508 -14.68 29.56 -0.24
CA GLY A 508 -14.33 30.84 -0.82
C GLY A 508 -12.93 30.82 -1.43
N SER A 509 -12.77 31.47 -2.59
CA SER A 509 -11.55 31.51 -3.38
C SER A 509 -10.48 32.41 -2.73
N GLY A 510 -10.00 32.02 -1.55
CA GLY A 510 -8.86 32.63 -0.89
C GLY A 510 -7.58 32.29 -1.63
N GLN A 511 -7.16 33.16 -2.56
CA GLN A 511 -5.81 33.13 -3.15
C GLN A 511 -4.77 33.54 -2.11
N GLY A 512 -4.54 32.68 -1.11
CA GLY A 512 -3.41 32.76 -0.20
C GLY A 512 -2.13 32.32 -0.91
N GLY A 513 -1.51 33.25 -1.64
CA GLY A 513 -0.27 32.96 -2.38
C GLY A 513 0.87 32.51 -1.46
N MET A 514 1.57 31.44 -1.86
CA MET A 514 2.84 31.07 -1.23
C MET A 514 3.92 32.10 -1.57
N GLY A 515 4.10 33.11 -0.72
CA GLY A 515 5.16 34.11 -0.91
C GLY A 515 5.31 35.09 0.25
N GLY A 516 6.56 35.49 0.53
CA GLY A 516 6.88 36.63 1.39
C GLY A 516 6.90 36.36 2.90
N TYR A 517 8.08 36.02 3.45
CA TYR A 517 8.40 36.35 4.84
C TYR A 517 8.58 37.87 4.97
N GLY A 518 7.49 38.61 5.13
CA GLY A 518 7.48 40.05 5.47
C GLY A 518 7.12 40.25 6.94
N GLY A 519 8.03 40.83 7.73
CA GLY A 519 7.80 41.03 9.16
C GLY A 519 6.98 42.28 9.46
N TYR A 520 6.15 42.21 10.51
CA TYR A 520 5.66 43.40 11.22
C TYR A 520 5.84 43.21 12.72
N SER A 521 6.43 44.22 13.36
CA SER A 521 6.54 44.36 14.81
C SER A 521 5.33 45.14 15.35
N GLY A 522 4.90 44.83 16.57
CA GLY A 522 3.83 45.60 17.21
C GLY A 522 3.33 45.01 18.53
N TYR A 523 3.77 45.62 19.63
CA TYR A 523 3.23 45.50 20.99
C TYR A 523 3.33 44.10 21.66
N GLY A 524 3.43 43.99 22.98
CA GLY A 524 3.62 45.04 23.99
C GLY A 524 4.05 44.42 25.33
N SER A 525 4.94 45.08 26.07
CA SER A 525 5.46 44.59 27.34
C SER A 525 4.45 44.77 28.48
N GLY A 526 3.87 43.67 28.96
CA GLY A 526 2.98 43.65 30.14
C GLY A 526 3.52 42.74 31.23
N SER A 527 4.17 43.32 32.23
CA SER A 527 4.78 42.61 33.37
C SER A 527 3.94 42.73 34.65
N GLY A 528 3.56 41.59 35.23
CA GLY A 528 2.82 41.48 36.49
C GLY A 528 1.91 40.24 36.47
N GLY A 529 1.58 39.59 37.57
CA GLY A 529 2.01 39.75 38.96
C GLY A 529 1.54 38.52 39.78
N TYR A 530 2.13 38.26 40.94
CA TYR A 530 1.79 37.09 41.76
C TYR A 530 0.47 37.26 42.55
N GLY A 531 -0.23 36.14 42.77
CA GLY A 531 -1.36 36.01 43.70
C GLY A 531 -2.57 35.30 43.07
N GLY A 532 -3.24 34.35 43.72
CA GLY A 532 -2.94 33.68 44.99
C GLY A 532 -3.96 32.56 45.24
N TYR A 533 -3.57 31.48 45.91
CA TYR A 533 -4.48 30.36 46.19
C TYR A 533 -5.43 30.72 47.36
N GLY A 534 -6.72 30.83 47.08
CA GLY A 534 -7.79 30.97 48.08
C GLY A 534 -8.63 29.70 48.17
N SER A 535 -8.79 29.15 49.36
CA SER A 535 -9.56 27.94 49.64
C SER A 535 -10.61 28.19 50.73
N GLY A 536 -11.79 27.59 50.59
CA GLY A 536 -12.80 27.48 51.65
C GLY A 536 -14.07 28.32 51.45
N GLY A 537 -15.20 27.80 51.91
CA GLY A 537 -16.50 28.49 51.93
C GLY A 537 -17.71 27.58 51.66
N TYR A 538 -18.21 26.90 52.69
CA TYR A 538 -19.53 26.24 52.65
C TYR A 538 -20.66 27.27 52.85
N GLY A 539 -21.82 27.06 52.21
CA GLY A 539 -23.07 27.79 52.46
C GLY A 539 -24.21 27.23 51.60
N GLY A 540 -25.44 27.20 52.12
CA GLY A 540 -26.58 26.61 51.40
C GLY A 540 -27.95 26.91 52.03
N TYR A 541 -28.98 26.20 51.55
CA TYR A 541 -30.43 26.31 51.85
C TYR A 541 -31.20 27.48 51.20
N GLY A 542 -32.50 27.28 50.95
CA GLY A 542 -33.43 28.28 50.37
C GLY A 542 -33.98 27.94 48.97
N SER A 543 -34.53 26.75 48.69
CA SER A 543 -35.97 26.40 48.84
C SER A 543 -36.97 27.40 48.21
N GLY A 544 -37.64 26.99 47.12
CA GLY A 544 -38.83 27.64 46.54
C GLY A 544 -39.66 26.62 45.77
N SER A 545 -40.97 26.54 46.03
CA SER A 545 -41.83 25.41 45.60
C SER A 545 -43.07 25.85 44.83
N GLY A 546 -43.55 24.99 43.92
CA GLY A 546 -44.85 25.16 43.25
C GLY A 546 -45.34 23.89 42.55
N GLY A 547 -46.44 23.31 43.05
CA GLY A 547 -47.29 22.37 42.27
C GLY A 547 -48.23 23.16 41.33
N TYR A 548 -49.19 22.57 40.61
CA TYR A 548 -49.78 21.21 40.60
C TYR A 548 -50.27 20.93 39.15
N GLY A 549 -50.67 19.73 38.70
CA GLY A 549 -50.71 18.40 39.32
C GLY A 549 -51.58 17.39 38.52
N SER A 550 -51.55 16.12 38.95
CA SER A 550 -52.52 15.01 38.76
C SER A 550 -53.42 14.88 37.50
N GLY A 551 -53.38 13.71 36.86
CA GLY A 551 -54.46 13.16 36.03
C GLY A 551 -54.33 11.64 35.84
N TYR A 552 -55.32 10.83 36.24
CA TYR A 552 -55.27 9.35 36.27
C TYR A 552 -56.53 8.69 35.65
N GLY A 553 -56.34 7.56 34.95
CA GLY A 553 -57.40 6.61 34.53
C GLY A 553 -57.93 6.81 33.09
N ARG A 554 -58.61 5.83 32.47
CA ARG A 554 -58.99 4.46 32.94
C ARG A 554 -59.22 3.49 31.77
N TYR A 555 -59.04 2.20 32.05
CA TYR A 555 -59.36 0.95 31.32
C TYR A 555 -60.44 0.91 30.21
N GLY A 556 -60.16 0.10 29.16
CA GLY A 556 -61.08 -0.96 28.67
C GLY A 556 -61.18 -1.16 27.14
N LYS A 557 -61.68 -2.30 26.59
CA LYS A 557 -61.73 -3.72 27.04
C LYS A 557 -62.28 -4.64 25.89
N TYR A 558 -61.83 -5.91 25.80
CA TYR A 558 -62.29 -7.00 24.89
C TYR A 558 -62.00 -6.83 23.37
N GLY A 559 -61.91 -7.88 22.53
CA GLY A 559 -61.95 -9.36 22.71
C GLY A 559 -61.17 -10.05 21.54
N GLY A 560 -60.65 -11.29 21.65
CA GLY A 560 -61.33 -12.58 21.40
C GLY A 560 -61.35 -12.92 19.89
N TYR A 561 -60.91 -14.06 19.34
CA TYR A 561 -60.63 -15.45 19.80
C TYR A 561 -59.30 -15.96 19.16
N GLY A 562 -58.64 -17.09 19.45
CA GLY A 562 -58.98 -18.35 20.15
C GLY A 562 -59.07 -19.54 19.15
N SER A 563 -58.61 -20.77 19.42
CA SER A 563 -57.81 -21.36 20.53
C SER A 563 -56.38 -21.71 20.03
N GLY A 564 -55.63 -22.80 20.34
CA GLY A 564 -55.71 -24.02 21.19
C GLY A 564 -54.75 -25.08 20.58
N TYR A 565 -54.09 -26.02 21.26
CA TYR A 565 -54.09 -26.56 22.65
C TYR A 565 -52.61 -26.57 23.17
N GLY A 566 -52.11 -27.21 24.24
CA GLY A 566 -52.58 -28.10 25.32
C GLY A 566 -51.61 -29.31 25.49
N SER A 567 -51.15 -29.74 26.66
CA SER A 567 -51.53 -29.37 28.04
C SER A 567 -50.43 -29.63 29.09
N GLY A 568 -50.42 -28.83 30.17
CA GLY A 568 -49.79 -29.07 31.50
C GLY A 568 -48.25 -29.10 31.53
N TYR A 569 -47.56 -29.18 32.69
CA TYR A 569 -47.74 -28.66 34.07
C TYR A 569 -46.29 -28.51 34.64
N GLY A 570 -45.90 -27.87 35.75
CA GLY A 570 -46.53 -27.35 36.98
C GLY A 570 -45.66 -27.84 38.17
N GLY A 571 -45.15 -27.03 39.12
CA GLY A 571 -45.10 -25.57 39.27
C GLY A 571 -44.31 -25.14 40.56
N SER A 572 -44.11 -23.82 40.77
CA SER A 572 -43.51 -23.13 41.96
C SER A 572 -42.05 -23.48 42.39
N GLY A 573 -41.21 -22.56 42.91
CA GLY A 573 -41.32 -21.09 43.07
C GLY A 573 -40.15 -20.44 43.87
N SER A 574 -40.08 -19.10 43.85
CA SER A 574 -39.36 -18.15 44.75
C SER A 574 -37.82 -18.19 44.96
N ASP A 575 -37.16 -17.19 44.35
CA ASP A 575 -36.16 -16.21 44.85
C ASP A 575 -35.42 -16.38 46.23
N ARG A 576 -34.09 -16.07 46.27
CA ARG A 576 -33.46 -14.87 46.94
C ARG A 576 -31.99 -15.03 47.46
N TYR A 577 -31.16 -14.02 47.12
CA TYR A 577 -30.10 -13.35 47.92
C TYR A 577 -28.84 -14.05 48.49
N GLY A 578 -27.71 -13.32 48.40
CA GLY A 578 -26.55 -13.37 49.33
C GLY A 578 -25.32 -14.16 48.86
N GLY A 579 -24.07 -13.69 49.01
CA GLY A 579 -23.56 -12.36 49.35
C GLY A 579 -22.31 -12.36 50.25
N TYR A 580 -21.16 -11.88 49.74
CA TYR A 580 -19.84 -11.79 50.43
C TYR A 580 -19.25 -13.17 50.86
N GLY A 581 -17.94 -13.34 51.12
CA GLY A 581 -16.77 -12.46 51.00
C GLY A 581 -15.78 -12.66 52.17
N GLY A 582 -14.49 -12.90 51.92
CA GLY A 582 -13.48 -13.07 52.99
C GLY A 582 -12.09 -13.51 52.51
N TYR A 583 -11.03 -12.95 53.12
CA TYR A 583 -9.61 -13.19 52.79
C TYR A 583 -8.89 -14.01 53.87
N GLY A 584 -7.93 -14.85 53.46
CA GLY A 584 -6.79 -15.30 54.27
C GLY A 584 -7.09 -16.28 55.42
N SER A 585 -6.09 -16.76 56.17
CA SER A 585 -4.63 -16.75 55.95
C SER A 585 -3.96 -17.80 56.87
N SER A 586 -2.80 -18.35 56.48
CA SER A 586 -1.92 -19.24 57.27
C SER A 586 -2.53 -20.59 57.77
N GLY A 587 -1.76 -21.65 58.02
CA GLY A 587 -0.32 -21.87 57.77
C GLY A 587 0.20 -23.13 58.49
N SER A 588 1.44 -23.54 58.17
CA SER A 588 2.22 -24.60 58.84
C SER A 588 1.72 -26.06 58.72
N GLY A 589 2.57 -27.06 58.48
CA GLY A 589 4.00 -27.03 58.14
C GLY A 589 4.65 -28.44 58.14
N TYR A 590 5.89 -28.52 57.63
CA TYR A 590 6.83 -29.67 57.66
C TYR A 590 6.44 -30.95 56.85
N GLY A 591 7.35 -31.56 56.08
CA GLY A 591 8.70 -31.08 55.71
C GLY A 591 9.56 -32.07 54.89
N GLY A 592 10.54 -31.52 54.16
CA GLY A 592 11.65 -32.24 53.50
C GLY A 592 11.36 -32.86 52.13
N TYR A 593 12.34 -33.01 51.22
CA TYR A 593 13.67 -32.38 51.07
C TYR A 593 14.11 -32.54 49.59
N GLY A 594 14.85 -31.57 49.03
CA GLY A 594 15.39 -31.65 47.65
C GLY A 594 15.41 -30.29 46.93
N ASP A 595 16.60 -29.70 46.78
CA ASP A 595 16.85 -28.34 46.30
C ASP A 595 16.49 -28.11 44.81
N ARG A 596 15.80 -27.02 44.40
CA ARG A 596 16.20 -25.58 44.36
C ARG A 596 17.30 -25.29 43.32
N SER A 597 16.98 -24.68 42.15
CA SER A 597 16.69 -23.25 41.87
C SER A 597 17.93 -22.33 41.86
N GLY A 598 18.09 -21.31 41.01
CA GLY A 598 17.22 -20.79 39.94
C GLY A 598 17.13 -19.24 39.97
N TYR A 599 17.16 -18.59 38.80
CA TYR A 599 16.98 -17.14 38.54
C TYR A 599 18.04 -16.15 39.09
N GLY A 600 18.09 -14.94 38.51
CA GLY A 600 18.49 -13.73 39.25
C GLY A 600 19.47 -12.76 38.58
N SER A 601 18.94 -11.70 37.96
CA SER A 601 19.66 -10.48 37.55
C SER A 601 20.33 -9.72 38.73
N GLY A 602 21.50 -9.07 38.53
CA GLY A 602 22.00 -8.06 39.49
C GLY A 602 23.45 -7.54 39.34
N TYR A 603 23.62 -6.39 38.67
CA TYR A 603 24.58 -5.27 38.87
C TYR A 603 26.04 -5.39 39.43
N ASP A 604 26.91 -4.60 38.77
CA ASP A 604 28.06 -3.80 39.27
C ASP A 604 29.38 -4.41 39.86
N ARG A 605 30.46 -4.23 39.07
CA ARG A 605 31.77 -3.58 39.41
C ARG A 605 33.00 -4.32 40.02
N TYR A 606 34.15 -3.88 39.46
CA TYR A 606 35.54 -3.82 39.96
C TYR A 606 36.37 -5.11 40.11
N GLY A 607 37.68 -4.98 39.78
CA GLY A 607 38.71 -6.03 39.84
C GLY A 607 38.72 -6.93 38.59
N GLY A 608 39.82 -7.18 37.87
CA GLY A 608 41.21 -6.70 38.01
C GLY A 608 42.18 -7.84 38.38
N GLY A 609 42.89 -8.41 37.40
CA GLY A 609 43.86 -9.49 37.62
C GLY A 609 44.48 -10.00 36.31
N TYR A 610 45.80 -10.18 36.28
CA TYR A 610 46.60 -10.58 35.11
C TYR A 610 46.81 -12.10 35.01
N GLY A 611 47.03 -12.59 33.78
CA GLY A 611 47.68 -13.88 33.49
C GLY A 611 46.76 -15.13 33.54
N GLY A 612 47.11 -16.24 32.89
CA GLY A 612 48.30 -16.51 32.07
C GLY A 612 48.19 -17.86 31.34
N TYR A 613 49.10 -18.12 30.39
CA TYR A 613 49.15 -19.29 29.52
C TYR A 613 49.14 -20.66 30.24
N GLY A 614 48.51 -21.67 29.62
CA GLY A 614 48.62 -23.08 30.05
C GLY A 614 47.78 -24.03 29.19
N GLY A 615 48.30 -24.45 28.03
CA GLY A 615 47.52 -25.20 27.02
C GLY A 615 48.33 -26.21 26.19
N GLN A 616 49.25 -26.95 26.84
CA GLN A 616 49.87 -28.17 26.31
C GLN A 616 48.92 -29.38 26.48
N ASP A 617 48.99 -30.51 25.78
CA ASP A 617 49.68 -30.92 24.55
C ASP A 617 49.06 -32.27 24.09
N ARG A 618 49.39 -32.76 22.87
CA ARG A 618 49.82 -34.16 22.56
C ARG A 618 49.53 -34.60 21.11
N TYR A 619 50.62 -34.83 20.37
CA TYR A 619 50.88 -35.84 19.30
C TYR A 619 49.89 -36.00 18.11
N GLY A 620 50.32 -36.34 16.89
CA GLY A 620 51.68 -36.57 16.37
C GLY A 620 51.66 -37.26 14.98
N TYR A 621 52.78 -37.24 14.25
CA TYR A 621 52.98 -37.65 12.84
C TYR A 621 52.26 -36.78 11.78
N GLY A 622 52.89 -36.40 10.64
CA GLY A 622 54.31 -36.45 10.30
C GLY A 622 54.65 -36.28 8.80
N GLY A 623 55.52 -35.31 8.46
CA GLY A 623 56.24 -35.22 7.17
C GLY A 623 55.72 -34.20 6.13
N GLY A 624 56.62 -33.46 5.47
CA GLY A 624 56.30 -32.60 4.30
C GLY A 624 57.01 -31.23 4.21
N TYR A 625 58.31 -31.21 3.91
CA TYR A 625 59.12 -30.00 3.65
C TYR A 625 58.66 -29.22 2.38
N GLY A 626 58.86 -27.91 2.22
CA GLY A 626 59.43 -26.88 3.12
C GLY A 626 59.52 -25.47 2.50
N SER A 627 59.74 -24.46 3.37
CA SER A 627 60.67 -23.30 3.29
C SER A 627 61.01 -22.59 1.95
N GLY A 628 61.17 -21.25 1.86
CA GLY A 628 61.21 -20.17 2.88
C GLY A 628 60.91 -18.78 2.26
N TYR A 629 60.62 -17.73 3.04
CA TYR A 629 61.57 -16.77 3.67
C TYR A 629 62.56 -16.08 2.69
N GLY A 630 62.78 -14.76 2.71
CA GLY A 630 62.14 -13.67 3.47
C GLY A 630 63.08 -12.46 3.75
N SER A 631 62.49 -11.28 4.03
CA SER A 631 63.11 -10.06 4.60
C SER A 631 64.06 -9.21 3.72
N GLY A 632 64.00 -7.87 3.93
CA GLY A 632 64.90 -6.87 3.32
C GLY A 632 64.47 -5.42 3.66
N TYR A 633 65.16 -4.77 4.61
CA TYR A 633 64.78 -3.45 5.16
C TYR A 633 65.28 -2.25 4.34
N GLY A 634 64.61 -1.09 4.47
CA GLY A 634 65.12 0.21 4.04
C GLY A 634 64.19 1.37 4.41
N SER A 635 64.65 2.38 5.14
CA SER A 635 63.84 3.55 5.58
C SER A 635 64.69 4.83 5.64
N GLY A 636 64.12 5.99 5.30
CA GLY A 636 64.76 7.30 5.53
C GLY A 636 64.05 8.52 4.92
N GLY A 637 63.99 9.64 5.66
CA GLY A 637 63.47 10.96 5.23
C GLY A 637 61.93 11.04 5.16
N ARG A 638 61.14 11.74 6.00
CA ARG A 638 61.18 13.04 6.74
C ARG A 638 60.97 14.31 5.91
N TYR A 639 60.12 15.18 6.48
CA TYR A 639 59.61 16.49 6.00
C TYR A 639 58.70 16.40 4.76
N GLY A 640 57.60 17.17 4.64
CA GLY A 640 56.96 18.06 5.62
C GLY A 640 56.41 19.34 4.97
N GLY A 641 55.09 19.49 4.87
CA GLY A 641 54.45 20.69 4.31
C GLY A 641 52.92 20.66 4.37
N TYR A 642 52.32 21.82 4.67
CA TYR A 642 50.87 22.05 4.60
C TYR A 642 50.45 22.37 3.14
N GLY A 643 49.23 22.03 2.73
CA GLY A 643 48.74 22.27 1.37
C GLY A 643 47.21 22.15 1.26
N ASP A 644 46.53 23.29 1.40
CA ASP A 644 45.08 23.42 1.60
C ASP A 644 44.23 23.27 0.30
N ARG A 645 43.00 22.75 0.44
CA ARG A 645 41.79 22.97 -0.41
C ARG A 645 41.58 22.31 -1.80
N HIS A 646 40.40 21.67 -1.87
CA HIS A 646 39.35 21.75 -2.90
C HIS A 646 39.67 22.10 -4.38
N GLY A 647 39.25 21.21 -5.28
CA GLY A 647 38.93 21.54 -6.68
C GLY A 647 38.07 20.47 -7.35
N TYR A 648 36.84 20.83 -7.77
CA TYR A 648 36.05 19.99 -8.68
C TYR A 648 36.52 20.24 -10.12
N GLY A 649 36.64 19.18 -10.93
CA GLY A 649 36.92 19.31 -12.36
C GLY A 649 36.67 18.00 -13.12
N SER A 650 35.81 18.03 -14.14
CA SER A 650 35.61 16.92 -15.06
C SER A 650 36.56 17.03 -16.26
N GLY A 651 37.29 15.96 -16.58
CA GLY A 651 38.05 15.84 -17.81
C GLY A 651 37.50 14.72 -18.70
N TYR A 652 37.11 15.06 -19.93
CA TYR A 652 37.11 14.10 -21.04
C TYR A 652 38.52 14.07 -21.63
N ASP A 653 39.00 12.90 -22.04
CA ASP A 653 40.15 12.81 -22.92
C ASP A 653 39.99 11.72 -23.97
N ARG A 654 40.61 11.92 -25.15
CA ARG A 654 40.67 10.96 -26.25
C ARG A 654 42.12 10.76 -26.70
N TYR A 655 42.59 9.52 -26.57
CA TYR A 655 43.62 8.93 -27.43
C TYR A 655 43.09 7.51 -27.78
N GLY A 656 43.27 6.92 -28.97
CA GLY A 656 44.30 7.15 -30.00
C GLY A 656 45.50 6.24 -29.70
N SER A 657 45.94 5.32 -30.57
CA SER A 657 45.45 4.84 -31.87
C SER A 657 46.08 3.45 -32.16
N GLY A 658 45.52 2.64 -33.07
CA GLY A 658 46.07 1.32 -33.45
C GLY A 658 45.78 0.96 -34.90
N TYR A 659 46.74 0.31 -35.58
CA TYR A 659 46.79 0.16 -37.05
C TYR A 659 46.55 -1.27 -37.56
N GLY A 660 46.10 -1.37 -38.82
CA GLY A 660 46.21 -2.55 -39.69
C GLY A 660 44.97 -3.47 -39.75
N GLY A 661 44.56 -3.98 -40.91
CA GLY A 661 45.01 -3.71 -42.30
C GLY A 661 44.53 -4.80 -43.27
N SER A 662 44.33 -4.43 -44.57
CA SER A 662 44.09 -5.28 -45.76
C SER A 662 42.92 -6.31 -45.73
N ASP A 663 42.30 -6.75 -46.84
CA ASP A 663 42.17 -6.27 -48.23
C ASP A 663 40.90 -6.95 -48.85
N GLY A 664 40.33 -6.45 -49.97
CA GLY A 664 39.28 -7.20 -50.69
C GLY A 664 38.38 -6.42 -51.68
N TYR A 665 38.64 -6.59 -52.98
CA TYR A 665 37.87 -6.07 -54.14
C TYR A 665 36.48 -6.75 -54.30
N GLY A 666 35.49 -6.21 -55.05
CA GLY A 666 35.38 -4.93 -55.78
C GLY A 666 34.31 -4.95 -56.90
N GLY A 667 33.94 -3.76 -57.45
CA GLY A 667 33.08 -3.57 -58.64
C GLY A 667 31.55 -3.61 -58.41
N GLY A 668 30.69 -2.96 -59.22
CA GLY A 668 30.92 -1.96 -60.28
C GLY A 668 29.70 -1.75 -61.22
N TYR A 669 29.37 -0.50 -61.59
CA TYR A 669 28.27 -0.05 -62.50
C TYR A 669 26.83 -0.32 -62.00
N GLY A 670 25.77 0.45 -62.31
CA GLY A 670 25.55 1.72 -63.06
C GLY A 670 24.05 1.85 -63.45
N GLY A 671 23.41 2.99 -63.75
CA GLY A 671 23.77 4.43 -63.73
C GLY A 671 22.64 5.30 -64.37
N GLN A 672 22.64 6.63 -64.16
CA GLN A 672 21.70 7.65 -64.74
C GLN A 672 20.23 7.56 -64.22
N ASP A 673 19.38 8.61 -64.24
CA ASP A 673 19.26 9.82 -65.10
C ASP A 673 19.14 11.19 -64.37
N ARG A 674 18.84 12.30 -65.09
CA ARG A 674 18.88 13.71 -64.60
C ARG A 674 17.67 14.61 -64.96
N TYR A 675 17.62 15.76 -64.25
CA TYR A 675 17.11 17.11 -64.63
C TYR A 675 15.62 17.49 -64.46
N GLY A 676 15.41 18.75 -64.03
CA GLY A 676 14.14 19.48 -63.95
C GLY A 676 14.28 20.79 -63.14
N GLN A 677 14.04 21.96 -63.76
CA GLN A 677 14.27 23.32 -63.20
C GLN A 677 13.31 24.34 -63.92
N MET A 678 13.11 25.63 -63.53
CA MET A 678 13.72 26.50 -62.50
C MET A 678 12.75 27.65 -62.11
N GLY A 679 13.01 28.35 -60.99
CA GLY A 679 12.53 29.73 -60.72
C GLY A 679 11.48 29.89 -59.58
N GLY A 680 11.40 31.05 -58.90
CA GLY A 680 12.33 32.19 -58.92
C GLY A 680 11.89 33.45 -58.12
N TYR A 681 12.86 34.12 -57.49
CA TYR A 681 12.92 35.52 -57.03
C TYR A 681 12.02 36.11 -55.91
N GLY A 682 12.65 36.94 -55.06
CA GLY A 682 12.06 37.90 -54.11
C GLY A 682 11.91 37.39 -52.66
N GLY A 683 12.33 38.09 -51.59
CA GLY A 683 13.14 39.32 -51.48
C GLY A 683 12.69 40.23 -50.33
N GLY A 684 13.50 40.44 -49.28
CA GLY A 684 13.18 41.38 -48.18
C GLY A 684 14.02 41.20 -46.90
N TYR A 685 14.44 42.31 -46.29
CA TYR A 685 15.24 42.35 -45.05
C TYR A 685 14.36 42.43 -43.79
N GLY A 686 14.88 42.02 -42.62
CA GLY A 686 14.21 42.25 -41.33
C GLY A 686 14.92 41.60 -40.14
N SER A 687 15.85 42.32 -39.50
CA SER A 687 16.55 41.91 -38.28
C SER A 687 15.97 42.59 -37.02
N GLY A 688 16.03 41.92 -35.86
CA GLY A 688 15.62 42.49 -34.58
C GLY A 688 15.96 41.59 -33.39
N TYR A 689 16.87 42.03 -32.53
CA TYR A 689 17.29 41.36 -31.28
C TYR A 689 16.79 42.16 -30.06
N GLY A 690 16.60 41.48 -28.92
CA GLY A 690 16.43 42.11 -27.60
C GLY A 690 15.36 41.45 -26.71
N GLY A 691 15.59 41.08 -25.45
CA GLY A 691 16.86 40.97 -24.71
C GLY A 691 16.89 41.75 -23.39
N GLY A 692 16.89 41.04 -22.26
CA GLY A 692 16.93 41.59 -20.89
C GLY A 692 15.54 41.78 -20.27
N ILE A 693 15.33 41.58 -18.96
CA ILE A 693 16.24 41.10 -17.89
C ILE A 693 15.52 40.00 -17.10
#